data_AF-A0A024U4T4-F1
#
_entry.id   AF-A0A024U4T4-F1
#
_cell.length_a   1.000
_cell.length_b   1.000
_cell.length_c   1.000
_cell.angle_alpha   90.00
_cell.angle_beta   90.00
_cell.angle_gamma   90.00
#
_symmetry.space_group_name_H-M   'P 1'
#
loop_
_entity.id
_entity.type
_entity.pdbx_description
1 polymer ?
#
loop_
_entity_poly.entity_id
_entity_poly.type
_entity_poly.pdbx_seq_one_letter_code
_entity_poly.pdbx_strand_id
1 'polypeptide(L)'
;MLRSATRHGRWRRWFGSMGDRGRLSLFMDQQRVLNEHGIGASKKVVVVEGPPGTGKSVCAASFLIDAGSLSIPTLVFAPPSEATSPCIPMLRHLQDYTQLGHVDSLPHMNVQSFAQWCLWYNDEFAISRKVMSHTETAAFLFQHIDSIPHSSLRSSYKSPIMLQRAVKDLMRLFEHLESHGISPDEYASFVAALSPEGYKMSLAVFTDFAAKQTDLSTAYEAYRSLLAQHNNHPFFLHAAISSFDRILVDDLQTLTPAMLKVLSRIVVTLSSQHCVAFTRPTDNIVKLQQLVQGAADESSMPSLAWNHVQLTANLYSAPQLIQAAAALTAPSCATSRPLDPVIATHLFASAQDEVDFVADLVARVDLKKSVTVMCADRREVPLVVAALQKRGVGNVRSLERQNLFDFAIVQTAHALLQAVANPLTESKYLFSLLHTSSPWHVVPSKLAAVMELQRKRHVPLWDVLVKLAEGTTPLAQTITLDADSVAAIKSFVSVFSHMRELSMTLSCLELLHAYFTKTGELEGLMSPTSEADAAASQALAAYFYTVGEAQHSTKSVHVPFVAPYLQLLKDSGRLVPPSNRDDSIETSRVTVVSIQTATKRHIAADTIVFSGMADKAFPGRKPREPTALPMALLESIAPTGRATSQAKRQEFIEKCRETLSNLMLCAKLNVVFTASGGTPSRILAPLWQSPTVHHPPGRPSLPRRRDDTADQAKELQLEHVSFSQLDEFMRCPYRYYLARVVKIDQPTSPGLVYGRSLHEGIAAWSSDPWVPDASQNALDALNASWESGCFRSKEEEEMLLNQATDALAAFIAFETANPPRIDAVESPFDINVPEANIRLKGVWDRIDVRADGTYVVEFKSNMSNGPRNNQALAESSLQLQLYMLAYAHVHGVPPRGGVLRSIESPHGLNDEGVVQYDAKADDHILRGIADTVQRIRRREFDALPSFMGCAFCAFADVCPSKYR
;
A
#
# COMPACT_ATOMS: atom_id res chain seq x y z
N MET A 1 28.35 14.24 32.60
CA MET A 1 29.49 13.90 33.48
C MET A 1 30.79 14.40 32.83
N LEU A 2 31.14 15.66 33.10
CA LEU A 2 32.47 16.22 32.83
C LEU A 2 33.30 16.03 34.11
N ARG A 3 34.37 15.24 34.04
CA ARG A 3 35.59 15.25 34.88
C ARG A 3 36.26 13.87 34.84
N SER A 4 37.30 13.74 34.03
CA SER A 4 38.39 12.76 34.23
C SER A 4 39.46 12.96 33.15
N ALA A 5 40.12 14.11 33.18
CA ALA A 5 41.39 14.30 32.48
C ALA A 5 42.48 14.39 33.55
N THR A 6 43.30 13.34 33.68
CA THR A 6 44.75 13.35 33.94
C THR A 6 45.21 11.97 34.39
N ARG A 7 46.00 11.26 33.58
CA ARG A 7 47.32 10.70 33.94
C ARG A 7 47.90 9.80 32.84
N HIS A 8 49.09 10.22 32.39
CA HIS A 8 50.22 9.43 31.85
C HIS A 8 50.00 8.88 30.42
N GLY A 9 50.69 9.33 29.37
CA GLY A 9 52.09 9.73 29.29
C GLY A 9 52.92 8.56 28.77
N ARG A 10 52.84 8.27 27.46
CA ARG A 10 53.84 7.55 26.61
C ARG A 10 53.27 7.16 25.23
N TRP A 11 52.97 8.12 24.35
CA TRP A 11 52.85 7.87 22.89
C TRP A 11 53.35 9.06 22.06
N ARG A 12 54.29 9.87 22.59
CA ARG A 12 55.03 10.87 21.80
C ARG A 12 56.33 10.24 21.29
N ARG A 13 56.25 9.40 20.25
CA ARG A 13 57.42 8.96 19.45
C ARG A 13 57.01 8.18 18.19
N TRP A 14 56.07 8.71 17.40
CA TRP A 14 55.80 8.23 16.02
C TRP A 14 55.65 9.37 15.00
N PHE A 15 56.12 10.58 15.33
CA PHE A 15 56.39 11.63 14.34
C PHE A 15 57.79 11.41 13.76
N GLY A 16 57.94 10.35 12.97
CA GLY A 16 59.15 10.01 12.22
C GLY A 16 58.89 10.16 10.72
N SER A 17 59.60 11.12 10.10
CA SER A 17 59.80 11.34 8.66
C SER A 17 58.67 10.94 7.71
N MET A 18 57.92 11.94 7.23
CA MET A 18 57.29 11.91 5.90
C MET A 18 58.39 11.75 4.84
N GLY A 19 58.77 10.52 4.54
CA GLY A 19 59.53 10.17 3.33
C GLY A 19 58.55 9.84 2.22
N ASP A 20 58.45 10.71 1.21
CA ASP A 20 57.86 10.54 -0.15
C ASP A 20 56.52 9.80 -0.36
N ARG A 21 55.84 9.36 0.70
CA ARG A 21 54.46 8.85 0.69
C ARG A 21 53.55 9.94 1.24
N GLY A 22 53.18 10.91 0.40
CA GLY A 22 52.42 12.07 0.86
C GLY A 22 51.45 12.71 -0.13
N ARG A 23 51.27 12.14 -1.34
CA ARG A 23 50.35 12.69 -2.34
C ARG A 23 49.49 11.60 -2.94
N LEU A 24 48.18 11.85 -2.99
CA LEU A 24 47.23 11.04 -3.79
C LEU A 24 47.71 11.03 -5.24
N SER A 25 47.62 9.88 -5.92
CA SER A 25 47.94 9.79 -7.35
C SER A 25 46.88 10.53 -8.16
N LEU A 26 47.18 11.76 -8.57
CA LEU A 26 46.29 12.60 -9.38
C LEU A 26 46.62 12.45 -10.87
N PHE A 27 45.58 12.42 -11.70
CA PHE A 27 45.74 12.53 -13.14
C PHE A 27 46.04 13.99 -13.55
N MET A 28 46.58 14.21 -14.74
CA MET A 28 47.06 15.53 -15.18
C MET A 28 46.04 16.67 -15.01
N ASP A 29 44.77 16.43 -15.33
CA ASP A 29 43.72 17.45 -15.18
C ASP A 29 43.43 17.75 -13.70
N GLN A 30 43.44 16.73 -12.83
CA GLN A 30 43.23 16.90 -11.39
C GLN A 30 44.42 17.60 -10.73
N GLN A 31 45.64 17.26 -11.16
CA GLN A 31 46.87 17.90 -10.69
C GLN A 31 46.92 19.37 -11.13
N ARG A 32 46.45 19.68 -12.36
CA ARG A 32 46.33 21.06 -12.85
C ARG A 32 45.35 21.87 -11.98
N VAL A 33 44.16 21.32 -11.71
CA VAL A 33 43.17 21.96 -10.82
C VAL A 33 43.78 22.26 -9.45
N LEU A 34 44.49 21.29 -8.86
CA LEU A 34 45.12 21.48 -7.55
C LEU A 34 46.23 22.54 -7.60
N ASN A 35 47.07 22.55 -8.64
CA ASN A 35 48.18 23.50 -8.77
C ASN A 35 47.69 24.94 -9.03
N GLU A 36 46.66 25.14 -9.87
CA GLU A 36 46.12 26.45 -10.26
C GLU A 36 45.17 27.03 -9.21
N HIS A 37 44.44 26.16 -8.52
CA HIS A 37 43.38 26.55 -7.60
C HIS A 37 43.63 26.16 -6.15
N GLY A 38 44.82 25.62 -5.84
CA GLY A 38 45.32 25.42 -4.48
C GLY A 38 45.37 26.71 -3.65
N ILE A 39 45.79 26.56 -2.40
CA ILE A 39 45.69 27.61 -1.35
C ILE A 39 46.41 28.89 -1.81
N GLY A 40 45.66 29.99 -1.89
CA GLY A 40 46.17 31.34 -2.21
C GLY A 40 45.68 32.41 -1.22
N ALA A 41 46.11 33.65 -1.37
CA ALA A 41 45.75 34.74 -0.43
C ALA A 41 44.46 35.52 -0.80
N SER A 42 43.84 35.24 -1.95
CA SER A 42 42.68 36.00 -2.47
C SER A 42 41.35 35.24 -2.37
N LYS A 43 40.27 35.96 -2.09
CA LYS A 43 38.88 35.43 -2.01
C LYS A 43 38.44 34.95 -3.41
N LYS A 44 38.25 33.63 -3.59
CA LYS A 44 37.80 33.02 -4.86
C LYS A 44 36.79 31.87 -4.62
N VAL A 45 35.90 31.68 -5.59
CA VAL A 45 35.02 30.51 -5.70
C VAL A 45 35.52 29.65 -6.86
N VAL A 46 35.72 28.36 -6.60
CA VAL A 46 36.16 27.38 -7.58
C VAL A 46 35.12 26.29 -7.70
N VAL A 47 34.57 26.09 -8.89
CA VAL A 47 33.62 25.02 -9.17
C VAL A 47 34.30 23.98 -10.06
N VAL A 48 34.43 22.75 -9.55
CA VAL A 48 34.99 21.61 -10.27
C VAL A 48 33.84 20.71 -10.72
N GLU A 49 33.53 20.75 -12.01
CA GLU A 49 32.46 19.99 -12.64
C GLU A 49 33.00 18.72 -13.30
N GLY A 50 32.27 17.61 -13.19
CA GLY A 50 32.50 16.46 -14.07
C GLY A 50 31.50 15.32 -13.84
N PRO A 51 31.25 14.45 -14.85
CA PRO A 51 30.38 13.28 -14.70
C PRO A 51 30.91 12.27 -13.66
N PRO A 52 30.11 11.25 -13.25
CA PRO A 52 30.60 10.16 -12.41
C PRO A 52 31.83 9.47 -13.01
N GLY A 53 32.77 9.07 -12.16
CA GLY A 53 34.02 8.41 -12.57
C GLY A 53 35.21 9.32 -12.89
N THR A 54 35.06 10.65 -12.90
CA THR A 54 36.18 11.59 -13.17
C THR A 54 37.15 11.81 -12.01
N GLY A 55 36.93 11.14 -10.87
CA GLY A 55 37.77 11.25 -9.68
C GLY A 55 37.62 12.54 -8.89
N LYS A 56 36.46 13.22 -8.96
CA LYS A 56 36.14 14.41 -8.14
C LYS A 56 36.43 14.21 -6.65
N SER A 57 36.02 13.07 -6.08
CA SER A 57 36.23 12.78 -4.66
C SER A 57 37.70 12.61 -4.28
N VAL A 58 38.54 12.08 -5.19
CA VAL A 58 40.00 12.01 -5.01
C VAL A 58 40.63 13.40 -5.09
N CYS A 59 40.15 14.23 -6.02
CA CYS A 59 40.56 15.63 -6.12
C CYS A 59 40.17 16.41 -4.85
N ALA A 60 38.94 16.27 -4.37
CA ALA A 60 38.46 16.86 -3.11
C ALA A 60 39.29 16.43 -1.89
N ALA A 61 39.60 15.14 -1.78
CA ALA A 61 40.50 14.62 -0.75
C ALA A 61 41.90 15.26 -0.85
N SER A 62 42.40 15.48 -2.07
CA SER A 62 43.69 16.14 -2.29
C SER A 62 43.70 17.62 -1.87
N PHE A 63 42.59 18.35 -2.04
CA PHE A 63 42.44 19.71 -1.48
C PHE A 63 42.50 19.72 0.05
N LEU A 64 42.08 18.63 0.70
CA LEU A 64 42.22 18.46 2.15
C LEU A 64 43.67 18.10 2.54
N ILE A 65 44.39 17.32 1.73
CA ILE A 65 45.77 16.84 2.01
C ILE A 65 46.89 17.83 1.61
N ASP A 66 46.84 18.44 0.43
CA ASP A 66 47.89 19.36 -0.11
C ASP A 66 47.93 20.69 0.67
N ALA A 67 46.91 20.92 1.51
CA ALA A 67 47.04 21.79 2.65
C ALA A 67 48.11 21.23 3.61
N GLY A 68 49.37 21.63 3.43
CA GLY A 68 50.42 21.52 4.46
C GLY A 68 50.08 22.22 5.80
N SER A 69 48.82 22.61 6.00
CA SER A 69 48.19 23.22 7.15
C SER A 69 46.75 22.71 7.30
N LEU A 70 46.56 21.47 7.77
CA LEU A 70 45.30 20.99 8.37
C LEU A 70 44.87 21.79 9.63
N SER A 71 45.56 22.90 9.92
CA SER A 71 45.24 23.91 10.94
C SER A 71 44.26 24.99 10.46
N ILE A 72 43.85 24.99 9.18
CA ILE A 72 42.85 25.92 8.65
C ILE A 72 41.45 25.37 8.98
N PRO A 73 40.65 26.06 9.80
CA PRO A 73 39.26 25.69 10.05
C PRO A 73 38.50 25.47 8.73
N THR A 74 38.02 24.25 8.48
CA THR A 74 37.36 23.87 7.23
C THR A 74 35.99 23.30 7.51
N LEU A 75 34.97 23.88 6.88
CA LEU A 75 33.61 23.34 6.86
C LEU A 75 33.39 22.56 5.56
N VAL A 76 33.03 21.28 5.70
CA VAL A 76 32.71 20.40 4.58
C VAL A 76 31.22 20.11 4.58
N PHE A 77 30.53 20.58 3.55
CA PHE A 77 29.13 20.24 3.29
C PHE A 77 29.06 18.92 2.51
N ALA A 78 28.69 17.85 3.22
CA ALA A 78 28.51 16.52 2.67
C ALA A 78 27.06 16.30 2.18
N PRO A 79 26.84 15.32 1.27
CA PRO A 79 25.51 14.95 0.82
C PRO A 79 24.56 14.60 1.99
N PRO A 80 23.24 14.91 1.91
CA PRO A 80 22.29 14.69 3.00
C PRO A 80 22.17 13.24 3.48
N SER A 81 22.49 12.27 2.63
CA SER A 81 22.34 10.84 2.87
C SER A 81 23.57 10.18 3.50
N GLU A 82 24.68 10.90 3.61
CA GLU A 82 26.02 10.36 3.93
C GLU A 82 26.69 11.17 5.04
N ALA A 83 25.94 11.55 6.05
CA ALA A 83 26.45 12.33 7.18
C ALA A 83 27.44 11.56 8.10
N THR A 84 27.69 10.28 7.84
CA THR A 84 28.66 9.47 8.57
C THR A 84 29.99 9.48 7.83
N SER A 85 31.07 9.86 8.53
CA SER A 85 32.45 9.92 8.02
C SER A 85 32.86 8.77 7.07
N PRO A 86 32.56 7.48 7.35
CA PRO A 86 32.94 6.38 6.45
C PRO A 86 32.19 6.33 5.11
N CYS A 87 31.00 6.92 5.00
CA CYS A 87 30.21 6.90 3.76
C CYS A 87 30.67 7.90 2.71
N ILE A 88 31.29 9.00 3.15
CA ILE A 88 31.61 10.12 2.28
C ILE A 88 32.84 9.74 1.43
N PRO A 89 32.72 9.65 0.09
CA PRO A 89 33.79 9.15 -0.75
C PRO A 89 35.12 9.92 -0.62
N MET A 90 35.07 11.25 -0.47
CA MET A 90 36.29 12.05 -0.28
C MET A 90 36.98 11.78 1.07
N LEU A 91 36.21 11.57 2.15
CA LEU A 91 36.78 11.27 3.46
C LEU A 91 37.34 9.86 3.51
N ARG A 92 36.72 8.91 2.81
CA ARG A 92 37.28 7.58 2.65
C ARG A 92 38.65 7.62 1.97
N HIS A 93 38.77 8.33 0.85
CA HIS A 93 40.07 8.54 0.20
C HIS A 93 41.07 9.27 1.10
N LEU A 94 40.62 10.20 1.95
CA LEU A 94 41.48 10.83 2.94
C LEU A 94 41.96 9.83 4.01
N GLN A 95 41.07 8.99 4.55
CA GLN A 95 41.36 7.98 5.55
C GLN A 95 42.30 6.89 5.02
N ASP A 96 42.09 6.41 3.79
CA ASP A 96 42.94 5.39 3.16
C ASP A 96 44.40 5.85 3.00
N TYR A 97 44.64 7.16 2.91
CA TYR A 97 45.96 7.76 2.69
C TYR A 97 46.55 8.45 3.93
N THR A 98 45.83 8.47 5.05
CA THR A 98 46.29 9.03 6.33
C THR A 98 46.37 7.93 7.40
N GLN A 99 47.01 8.20 8.54
CA GLN A 99 47.08 7.21 9.61
C GLN A 99 45.69 6.97 10.23
N LEU A 100 45.45 5.76 10.74
CA LEU A 100 44.18 5.42 11.40
C LEU A 100 43.89 6.44 12.53
N GLY A 101 42.67 6.99 12.55
CA GLY A 101 42.26 8.02 13.52
C GLY A 101 42.79 9.43 13.23
N HIS A 102 43.52 9.65 12.13
CA HIS A 102 44.04 10.96 11.77
C HIS A 102 42.91 11.95 11.48
N VAL A 103 41.91 11.57 10.70
CA VAL A 103 40.72 12.41 10.40
C VAL A 103 39.95 12.78 11.67
N ASP A 104 39.76 11.83 12.59
CA ASP A 104 39.07 12.06 13.86
C ASP A 104 39.89 12.94 14.81
N SER A 105 41.21 13.03 14.59
CA SER A 105 42.14 13.86 15.37
C SER A 105 42.24 15.31 14.86
N LEU A 106 41.49 15.71 13.83
CA LEU A 106 41.51 17.07 13.27
C LEU A 106 40.45 17.97 13.93
N PRO A 107 40.82 18.79 14.94
CA PRO A 107 39.85 19.63 15.66
C PRO A 107 39.29 20.79 14.81
N HIS A 108 39.90 21.07 13.65
CA HIS A 108 39.57 22.18 12.77
C HIS A 108 38.78 21.77 11.52
N MET A 109 38.49 20.47 11.33
CA MET A 109 37.71 19.99 10.19
C MET A 109 36.31 19.58 10.66
N ASN A 110 35.29 20.27 10.19
CA ASN A 110 33.90 19.96 10.51
C ASN A 110 33.20 19.43 9.26
N VAL A 111 32.78 18.17 9.29
CA VAL A 111 32.10 17.52 8.16
C VAL A 111 30.66 17.26 8.56
N GLN A 112 29.73 17.94 7.89
CA GLN A 112 28.31 17.89 8.20
C GLN A 112 27.49 17.96 6.91
N SER A 113 26.30 17.37 6.93
CA SER A 113 25.30 17.72 5.93
C SER A 113 24.79 19.15 6.14
N PHE A 114 24.24 19.77 5.10
CA PHE A 114 23.65 21.11 5.19
C PHE A 114 22.60 21.21 6.32
N ALA A 115 21.77 20.16 6.46
CA ALA A 115 20.74 20.10 7.50
C ALA A 115 21.33 19.99 8.92
N GLN A 116 22.36 19.16 9.11
CA GLN A 116 23.05 19.05 10.41
C GLN A 116 23.73 20.35 10.79
N TRP A 117 24.35 21.04 9.83
CA TRP A 117 24.95 22.34 10.09
C TRP A 117 23.92 23.37 10.51
N CYS A 118 22.76 23.42 9.83
CA CYS A 118 21.65 24.27 10.27
C CYS A 118 21.13 23.92 11.67
N LEU A 119 21.09 22.63 12.03
CA LEU A 119 20.67 22.20 13.37
C LEU A 119 21.69 22.56 14.45
N TRP A 120 22.97 22.26 14.22
CA TRP A 120 24.06 22.66 15.10
C TRP A 120 24.07 24.17 15.32
N TYR A 121 23.95 24.93 14.22
CA TYR A 121 23.84 26.38 14.25
C TYR A 121 22.61 26.84 15.07
N ASN A 122 21.47 26.19 14.91
CA ASN A 122 20.29 26.52 15.71
C ASN A 122 20.51 26.21 17.20
N ASP A 123 21.09 25.05 17.55
CA ASP A 123 21.33 24.65 18.94
C ASP A 123 22.37 25.56 19.63
N GLU A 124 23.46 25.92 18.96
CA GLU A 124 24.53 26.77 19.52
C GLU A 124 24.02 28.17 19.89
N PHE A 125 23.09 28.71 19.10
CA PHE A 125 22.51 30.04 19.31
C PHE A 125 21.12 29.98 20.00
N ALA A 126 20.85 28.91 20.77
CA ALA A 126 19.69 28.70 21.65
C ALA A 126 18.32 28.65 20.93
N ILE A 127 18.30 28.16 19.70
CA ILE A 127 17.13 27.88 18.86
C ILE A 127 16.87 26.37 18.84
N SER A 128 16.96 25.69 19.99
CA SER A 128 16.74 24.23 20.03
C SER A 128 15.27 23.92 19.77
N ARG A 129 14.98 23.28 18.64
CA ARG A 129 13.61 23.00 18.16
C ARG A 129 13.50 21.57 17.66
N LYS A 130 12.35 20.95 17.91
CA LYS A 130 12.03 19.64 17.34
C LYS A 130 11.82 19.77 15.82
N VAL A 131 12.64 19.05 15.06
CA VAL A 131 12.40 18.83 13.63
C VAL A 131 11.35 17.74 13.48
N MET A 132 10.24 18.06 12.84
CA MET A 132 9.22 17.06 12.50
C MET A 132 9.58 16.34 11.21
N SER A 133 9.39 15.03 11.20
CA SER A 133 9.39 14.24 9.97
C SER A 133 8.20 14.59 9.07
N HIS A 134 8.25 14.13 7.81
CA HIS A 134 7.12 14.28 6.88
C HIS A 134 5.84 13.68 7.46
N THR A 135 5.93 12.50 8.07
CA THR A 135 4.79 11.79 8.67
C THR A 135 4.21 12.55 9.87
N GLU A 136 5.07 13.09 10.75
CA GLU A 136 4.62 13.93 11.87
C GLU A 136 3.98 15.23 11.39
N THR A 137 4.55 15.86 10.35
CA THR A 137 4.00 17.08 9.75
C THR A 137 2.60 16.82 9.17
N ALA A 138 2.40 15.68 8.51
CA ALA A 138 1.10 15.27 8.01
C ALA A 138 0.10 15.10 9.17
N ALA A 139 0.48 14.35 10.21
CA ALA A 139 -0.35 14.14 11.39
C ALA A 139 -0.72 15.46 12.09
N PHE A 140 0.24 16.38 12.22
CA PHE A 140 0.03 17.73 12.74
C PHE A 140 -1.03 18.50 11.91
N LEU A 141 -0.93 18.49 10.58
CA LEU A 141 -1.90 19.14 9.71
C LEU A 141 -3.31 18.57 9.86
N PHE A 142 -3.46 17.26 10.06
CA PHE A 142 -4.76 16.65 10.33
C PHE A 142 -5.35 17.05 11.69
N GLN A 143 -4.52 17.18 12.73
CA GLN A 143 -4.97 17.63 14.04
C GLN A 143 -5.41 19.10 14.04
N HIS A 144 -4.79 19.92 13.20
CA HIS A 144 -5.05 21.36 13.08
C HIS A 144 -5.81 21.74 11.80
N ILE A 145 -6.56 20.79 11.22
CA ILE A 145 -7.16 20.97 9.91
C ILE A 145 -8.12 22.17 9.83
N ASP A 146 -8.84 22.43 10.93
CA ASP A 146 -9.78 23.55 11.04
C ASP A 146 -9.07 24.92 11.06
N SER A 147 -7.84 24.94 11.58
CA SER A 147 -6.99 26.13 11.67
C SER A 147 -6.34 26.51 10.33
N ILE A 148 -6.43 25.67 9.30
CA ILE A 148 -5.86 25.93 7.98
C ILE A 148 -6.99 26.35 7.04
N PRO A 149 -7.07 27.64 6.66
CA PRO A 149 -8.10 28.15 5.78
C PRO A 149 -7.78 27.73 4.34
N HIS A 150 -8.21 26.52 3.97
CA HIS A 150 -8.15 26.04 2.59
C HIS A 150 -9.48 25.42 2.17
N SER A 151 -10.04 25.90 1.06
CA SER A 151 -11.33 25.46 0.53
C SER A 151 -11.42 23.93 0.33
N SER A 152 -10.32 23.29 -0.08
CA SER A 152 -10.29 21.83 -0.26
C SER A 152 -10.29 21.05 1.06
N LEU A 153 -9.99 21.64 2.21
CA LEU A 153 -10.05 20.95 3.50
C LEU A 153 -11.44 21.02 4.15
N ARG A 154 -12.26 22.02 3.78
CA ARG A 154 -13.53 22.36 4.46
C ARG A 154 -14.80 21.78 3.82
N SER A 155 -14.68 20.87 2.87
CA SER A 155 -15.85 20.27 2.22
C SER A 155 -16.48 19.19 3.12
N SER A 156 -17.72 19.41 3.54
CA SER A 156 -18.48 18.54 4.47
C SER A 156 -18.74 17.10 3.99
N TYR A 157 -18.34 16.75 2.75
CA TYR A 157 -18.67 15.49 2.09
C TYR A 157 -17.43 14.67 1.63
N LYS A 158 -16.22 15.01 2.09
CA LYS A 158 -15.02 14.27 1.68
C LYS A 158 -14.87 12.96 2.46
N SER A 159 -14.63 11.86 1.73
CA SER A 159 -14.20 10.61 2.36
C SER A 159 -12.79 10.77 2.98
N PRO A 160 -12.40 9.95 3.98
CA PRO A 160 -11.08 10.03 4.61
C PRO A 160 -9.91 10.01 3.60
N ILE A 161 -10.02 9.21 2.54
CA ILE A 161 -9.01 9.12 1.47
C ILE A 161 -8.88 10.44 0.70
N MET A 162 -10.00 11.11 0.43
CA MET A 162 -9.99 12.41 -0.26
C MET A 162 -9.37 13.50 0.61
N LEU A 163 -9.64 13.47 1.92
CA LEU A 163 -9.03 14.38 2.88
C LEU A 163 -7.52 14.15 2.98
N GLN A 164 -7.09 12.89 3.07
CA GLN A 164 -5.67 12.53 3.09
C GLN A 164 -4.92 13.00 1.85
N ARG A 165 -5.55 12.87 0.69
CA ARG A 165 -4.98 13.38 -0.56
C ARG A 165 -4.84 14.90 -0.55
N ALA A 166 -5.83 15.62 -0.03
CA ALA A 166 -5.79 17.09 0.05
C ALA A 166 -4.66 17.59 0.98
N VAL A 167 -4.50 16.98 2.16
CA VAL A 167 -3.40 17.30 3.09
C VAL A 167 -2.05 17.02 2.43
N LYS A 168 -1.89 15.87 1.76
CA LYS A 168 -0.66 15.53 1.06
C LYS A 168 -0.32 16.48 -0.09
N ASP A 169 -1.32 16.97 -0.82
CA ASP A 169 -1.12 17.92 -1.90
C ASP A 169 -0.71 19.30 -1.35
N LEU A 170 -1.25 19.74 -0.21
CA LEU A 170 -0.80 20.95 0.51
C LEU A 170 0.62 20.81 1.07
N MET A 171 0.96 19.66 1.69
CA MET A 171 2.33 19.43 2.17
C MET A 171 3.35 19.52 1.05
N ARG A 172 3.07 18.88 -0.09
CA ARG A 172 3.96 18.96 -1.26
C ARG A 172 4.11 20.40 -1.76
N LEU A 173 3.05 21.18 -1.68
CA LEU A 173 3.08 22.60 -2.03
C LEU A 173 4.02 23.36 -1.07
N PHE A 174 3.84 23.19 0.24
CA PHE A 174 4.66 23.86 1.25
C PHE A 174 6.13 23.43 1.15
N GLU A 175 6.41 22.13 1.03
CA GLU A 175 7.76 21.61 0.78
C GLU A 175 8.38 22.20 -0.49
N HIS A 176 7.57 22.38 -1.54
CA HIS A 176 8.05 22.98 -2.78
C HIS A 176 8.41 24.46 -2.58
N LEU A 177 7.55 25.25 -1.92
CA LEU A 177 7.83 26.66 -1.58
C LEU A 177 9.07 26.80 -0.69
N GLU A 178 9.16 25.99 0.37
CA GLU A 178 10.28 25.99 1.31
C GLU A 178 11.59 25.55 0.65
N SER A 179 11.55 24.56 -0.25
CA SER A 179 12.74 24.14 -1.01
C SER A 179 13.29 25.24 -1.94
N HIS A 180 12.42 26.15 -2.40
CA HIS A 180 12.80 27.34 -3.17
C HIS A 180 13.15 28.55 -2.27
N GLY A 181 12.95 28.41 -0.96
CA GLY A 181 13.20 29.45 0.02
C GLY A 181 12.23 30.61 -0.16
N ILE A 182 10.95 30.32 -0.40
CA ILE A 182 9.87 31.29 -0.51
C ILE A 182 9.18 31.44 0.85
N SER A 183 9.19 32.64 1.41
CA SER A 183 8.50 32.94 2.66
C SER A 183 6.99 33.17 2.45
N PRO A 184 6.15 33.06 3.50
CA PRO A 184 4.74 33.45 3.42
C PRO A 184 4.54 34.90 2.95
N ASP A 185 5.38 35.82 3.43
CA ASP A 185 5.31 37.25 3.07
C ASP A 185 5.67 37.48 1.60
N GLU A 186 6.68 36.77 1.08
CA GLU A 186 7.07 36.81 -0.33
C GLU A 186 5.94 36.27 -1.21
N TYR A 187 5.31 35.16 -0.81
CA TYR A 187 4.19 34.60 -1.56
C TYR A 187 2.96 35.53 -1.52
N ALA A 188 2.62 36.07 -0.35
CA ALA A 188 1.52 37.03 -0.19
C ALA A 188 1.74 38.30 -1.03
N SER A 189 2.97 38.83 -1.03
CA SER A 189 3.36 39.98 -1.85
C SER A 189 3.24 39.67 -3.35
N PHE A 190 3.65 38.46 -3.77
CA PHE A 190 3.47 38.01 -5.14
C PHE A 190 1.98 37.92 -5.53
N VAL A 191 1.14 37.34 -4.68
CA VAL A 191 -0.32 37.25 -4.94
C VAL A 191 -0.94 38.64 -5.02
N ALA A 192 -0.54 39.57 -4.16
CA ALA A 192 -1.02 40.96 -4.18
C ALA A 192 -0.62 41.72 -5.46
N ALA A 193 0.51 41.34 -6.07
CA ALA A 193 1.01 41.95 -7.31
C ALA A 193 0.43 41.32 -8.61
N LEU A 194 -0.43 40.31 -8.52
CA LEU A 194 -1.02 39.65 -9.70
C LEU A 194 -1.92 40.61 -10.48
N SER A 195 -1.58 40.85 -11.76
CA SER A 195 -2.40 41.62 -12.68
C SER A 195 -2.85 40.78 -13.88
N PRO A 196 -4.07 41.02 -14.44
CA PRO A 196 -4.56 40.27 -15.60
C PRO A 196 -3.72 40.53 -16.86
N GLU A 197 -3.07 41.70 -16.97
CA GLU A 197 -2.23 42.09 -18.10
C GLU A 197 -0.97 41.21 -18.26
N GLY A 198 -0.48 40.63 -17.15
CA GLY A 198 0.67 39.72 -17.16
C GLY A 198 0.37 38.30 -17.66
N TYR A 199 -0.90 37.95 -17.91
CA TYR A 199 -1.31 36.58 -18.20
C TYR A 199 -2.17 36.45 -19.46
N LYS A 200 -1.81 35.49 -20.33
CA LYS A 200 -2.59 35.12 -21.51
C LYS A 200 -3.79 34.21 -21.14
N MET A 201 -4.75 34.72 -20.38
CA MET A 201 -5.98 34.00 -20.04
C MET A 201 -7.19 34.96 -19.98
N SER A 202 -8.41 34.43 -20.15
CA SER A 202 -9.63 35.25 -20.02
C SER A 202 -9.78 35.79 -18.59
N LEU A 203 -10.41 36.95 -18.43
CA LEU A 203 -10.61 37.58 -17.12
C LEU A 203 -11.26 36.63 -16.08
N ALA A 204 -12.29 35.87 -16.47
CA ALA A 204 -12.95 34.92 -15.58
C ALA A 204 -12.03 33.77 -15.09
N VAL A 205 -11.15 33.28 -15.97
CA VAL A 205 -10.15 32.26 -15.61
C VAL A 205 -9.04 32.86 -14.75
N PHE A 206 -8.66 34.12 -15.00
CA PHE A 206 -7.71 34.84 -14.17
C PHE A 206 -8.24 35.07 -12.75
N THR A 207 -9.51 35.47 -12.60
CA THR A 207 -10.12 35.67 -11.27
C THR A 207 -10.17 34.38 -10.46
N ASP A 208 -10.52 33.26 -11.08
CA ASP A 208 -10.50 31.94 -10.42
C ASP A 208 -9.08 31.49 -10.06
N PHE A 209 -8.11 31.73 -10.96
CA PHE A 209 -6.70 31.48 -10.68
C PHE A 209 -6.17 32.32 -9.52
N ALA A 210 -6.43 33.63 -9.51
CA ALA A 210 -6.01 34.54 -8.45
C ALA A 210 -6.62 34.15 -7.11
N ALA A 211 -7.92 33.85 -7.07
CA ALA A 211 -8.61 33.37 -5.87
C ALA A 211 -7.98 32.08 -5.31
N LYS A 212 -7.60 31.14 -6.18
CA LYS A 212 -6.87 29.93 -5.78
C LYS A 212 -5.49 30.24 -5.21
N GLN A 213 -4.74 31.17 -5.80
CA GLN A 213 -3.43 31.57 -5.26
C GLN A 213 -3.58 32.25 -3.89
N THR A 214 -4.60 33.10 -3.71
CA THR A 214 -4.93 33.70 -2.40
C THR A 214 -5.22 32.63 -1.36
N ASP A 215 -6.10 31.66 -1.66
CA ASP A 215 -6.45 30.54 -0.76
C ASP A 215 -5.20 29.73 -0.37
N LEU A 216 -4.30 29.45 -1.32
CA LEU A 216 -3.04 28.76 -1.04
C LEU A 216 -2.04 29.59 -0.22
N SER A 217 -1.94 30.89 -0.49
CA SER A 217 -1.06 31.81 0.24
C SER A 217 -1.50 31.93 1.69
N THR A 218 -2.80 32.13 1.94
CA THR A 218 -3.36 32.21 3.30
C THR A 218 -3.22 30.87 4.04
N ALA A 219 -3.38 29.74 3.34
CA ALA A 219 -3.13 28.42 3.94
C ALA A 219 -1.66 28.22 4.35
N TYR A 220 -0.70 28.70 3.54
CA TYR A 220 0.72 28.63 3.85
C TYR A 220 1.10 29.55 5.02
N GLU A 221 0.55 30.77 5.07
CA GLU A 221 0.70 31.70 6.18
C GLU A 221 0.14 31.13 7.49
N ALA A 222 -1.06 30.56 7.46
CA ALA A 222 -1.67 29.91 8.62
C ALA A 222 -0.84 28.70 9.09
N TYR A 223 -0.37 27.87 8.16
CA TYR A 223 0.52 26.75 8.47
C TYR A 223 1.81 27.22 9.17
N ARG A 224 2.50 28.22 8.62
CA ARG A 224 3.73 28.76 9.21
C ARG A 224 3.46 29.47 10.53
N SER A 225 2.30 30.12 10.68
CA SER A 225 1.87 30.74 11.94
C SER A 225 1.58 29.70 13.02
N LEU A 226 0.95 28.57 12.68
CA LEU A 226 0.74 27.45 13.60
C LEU A 226 2.07 26.84 14.05
N LEU A 227 3.02 26.66 13.12
CA LEU A 227 4.38 26.26 13.46
C LEU A 227 5.09 27.30 14.34
N ALA A 228 4.87 28.59 14.09
CA ALA A 228 5.53 29.70 14.78
C ALA A 228 4.97 29.98 16.18
N GLN A 229 3.65 29.83 16.38
CA GLN A 229 2.99 29.80 17.70
C GLN A 229 3.56 28.68 18.58
N HIS A 230 4.13 27.65 17.93
CA HIS A 230 4.88 26.59 18.59
C HIS A 230 6.40 26.78 18.58
N ASN A 231 6.99 27.76 17.87
CA ASN A 231 8.45 27.98 17.73
C ASN A 231 8.84 29.27 16.97
N ASN A 232 9.48 30.26 17.63
CA ASN A 232 9.72 31.59 17.02
C ASN A 232 11.20 32.06 16.97
N HIS A 233 11.52 32.89 15.95
CA HIS A 233 12.59 33.92 15.87
C HIS A 233 14.01 33.62 15.25
N PRO A 234 14.87 34.65 14.96
CA PRO A 234 15.56 34.87 13.67
C PRO A 234 17.11 34.70 13.70
N PHE A 235 17.74 34.78 12.52
CA PHE A 235 19.13 34.39 12.23
C PHE A 235 20.24 35.36 12.72
N PHE A 236 21.30 34.82 13.33
CA PHE A 236 22.61 35.46 13.55
C PHE A 236 23.74 34.82 12.70
N LEU A 237 23.59 34.81 11.37
CA LEU A 237 24.45 34.00 10.48
C LEU A 237 25.95 34.37 10.60
N HIS A 238 26.23 35.63 10.93
CA HIS A 238 27.58 36.19 11.03
C HIS A 238 28.45 35.60 12.16
N ALA A 239 27.87 35.15 13.26
CA ALA A 239 28.64 34.68 14.42
C ALA A 239 29.19 33.26 14.26
N ALA A 240 28.46 32.37 13.59
CA ALA A 240 28.88 30.97 13.41
C ALA A 240 29.89 30.79 12.28
N ILE A 241 29.80 31.62 11.25
CA ILE A 241 30.60 31.50 10.02
C ILE A 241 32.04 32.00 10.23
N SER A 242 32.27 32.91 11.19
CA SER A 242 33.61 33.43 11.52
C SER A 242 34.58 32.37 12.08
N SER A 243 34.07 31.17 12.39
CA SER A 243 34.85 30.04 12.93
C SER A 243 35.52 29.17 11.88
N PHE A 244 35.13 29.30 10.60
CA PHE A 244 35.69 28.52 9.50
C PHE A 244 36.47 29.43 8.56
N ASP A 245 37.61 28.95 8.04
CA ASP A 245 38.53 29.60 7.09
C ASP A 245 38.47 29.05 5.66
N ARG A 246 37.70 27.98 5.43
CA ARG A 246 37.52 27.35 4.12
C ARG A 246 36.19 26.60 4.07
N ILE A 247 35.55 26.62 2.91
CA ILE A 247 34.34 25.81 2.66
C ILE A 247 34.58 24.87 1.48
N LEU A 248 34.28 23.60 1.70
CA LEU A 248 34.22 22.59 0.64
C LEU A 248 32.79 22.09 0.52
N VAL A 249 32.22 22.17 -0.67
CA VAL A 249 30.89 21.65 -1.00
C VAL A 249 31.07 20.42 -1.87
N ASP A 250 30.57 19.27 -1.43
CA ASP A 250 30.46 18.09 -2.27
C ASP A 250 29.04 17.97 -2.82
N ASP A 251 28.91 17.43 -4.04
CA ASP A 251 27.64 17.22 -4.72
C ASP A 251 26.71 18.47 -4.79
N LEU A 252 27.25 19.62 -5.25
CA LEU A 252 26.51 20.88 -5.41
C LEU A 252 25.19 20.74 -6.21
N GLN A 253 25.11 19.78 -7.15
CA GLN A 253 23.89 19.47 -7.91
C GLN A 253 22.71 19.02 -7.04
N THR A 254 22.95 18.62 -5.79
CA THR A 254 21.93 18.13 -4.85
C THR A 254 21.32 19.24 -3.99
N LEU A 255 21.95 20.43 -3.94
CA LEU A 255 21.46 21.55 -3.14
C LEU A 255 20.17 22.12 -3.73
N THR A 256 19.20 22.41 -2.86
CA THR A 256 17.96 23.10 -3.24
C THR A 256 18.22 24.60 -3.43
N PRO A 257 17.36 25.35 -4.15
CA PRO A 257 17.52 26.78 -4.27
C PRO A 257 17.59 27.51 -2.91
N ALA A 258 16.85 27.06 -1.90
CA ALA A 258 16.96 27.58 -0.53
C ALA A 258 18.37 27.38 0.07
N MET A 259 18.95 26.18 -0.09
CA MET A 259 20.32 25.90 0.36
C MET A 259 21.34 26.77 -0.38
N LEU A 260 21.14 27.01 -1.69
CA LEU A 260 22.00 27.91 -2.48
C LEU A 260 21.92 29.36 -2.00
N LYS A 261 20.74 29.87 -1.63
CA LYS A 261 20.57 31.21 -1.02
C LYS A 261 21.36 31.34 0.28
N VAL A 262 21.32 30.31 1.12
CA VAL A 262 22.10 30.30 2.38
C VAL A 262 23.60 30.20 2.08
N LEU A 263 24.00 29.29 1.19
CA LEU A 263 25.40 29.12 0.77
C LEU A 263 25.98 30.41 0.16
N SER A 264 25.23 31.14 -0.66
CA SER A 264 25.71 32.39 -1.26
C SER A 264 25.98 33.46 -0.19
N ARG A 265 25.10 33.59 0.81
CA ARG A 265 25.31 34.48 1.96
C ARG A 265 26.50 34.06 2.81
N ILE A 266 26.70 32.76 2.99
CA ILE A 266 27.89 32.24 3.66
C ILE A 266 29.14 32.69 2.89
N VAL A 267 29.22 32.40 1.59
CA VAL A 267 30.38 32.72 0.73
C VAL A 267 30.71 34.23 0.72
N VAL A 268 29.68 35.09 0.68
CA VAL A 268 29.89 36.55 0.70
C VAL A 268 30.37 37.06 2.06
N THR A 269 29.84 36.51 3.16
CA THR A 269 30.14 36.94 4.54
C THR A 269 31.57 36.62 4.99
N LEU A 270 32.24 35.64 4.38
CA LEU A 270 33.60 35.24 4.76
C LEU A 270 34.65 36.35 4.49
N SER A 271 35.51 36.61 5.47
CA SER A 271 36.50 37.69 5.45
C SER A 271 37.76 37.38 4.63
N SER A 272 38.18 36.10 4.50
CA SER A 272 39.53 35.73 4.04
C SER A 272 39.64 34.52 3.07
N GLN A 273 38.56 34.03 2.45
CA GLN A 273 38.46 32.58 2.22
C GLN A 273 38.10 32.07 0.82
N HIS A 274 38.44 30.79 0.60
CA HIS A 274 38.26 30.00 -0.62
C HIS A 274 37.06 29.07 -0.47
N CYS A 275 36.11 29.13 -1.42
CA CYS A 275 35.04 28.15 -1.55
C CYS A 275 35.36 27.21 -2.72
N VAL A 276 35.40 25.90 -2.48
CA VAL A 276 35.59 24.89 -3.52
C VAL A 276 34.36 23.99 -3.57
N ALA A 277 33.70 23.93 -4.71
CA ALA A 277 32.50 23.11 -4.90
C ALA A 277 32.75 22.04 -5.97
N PHE A 278 32.44 20.80 -5.64
CA PHE A 278 32.47 19.67 -6.58
C PHE A 278 31.05 19.38 -7.04
N THR A 279 30.89 19.15 -8.34
CA THR A 279 29.56 18.98 -8.92
C THR A 279 29.56 18.07 -10.14
N ARG A 280 28.39 17.47 -10.40
CA ARG A 280 28.02 16.98 -11.73
C ARG A 280 27.48 18.14 -12.57
N PRO A 281 27.36 18.00 -13.89
CA PRO A 281 26.70 19.00 -14.72
C PRO A 281 25.33 19.39 -14.16
N THR A 282 25.11 20.69 -13.95
CA THR A 282 23.90 21.20 -13.30
C THR A 282 23.74 22.71 -13.48
N ASP A 283 22.49 23.17 -13.54
CA ASP A 283 22.15 24.59 -13.53
C ASP A 283 22.45 25.27 -12.18
N ASN A 284 22.70 24.50 -11.11
CA ASN A 284 23.04 25.04 -9.80
C ASN A 284 24.34 25.86 -9.82
N ILE A 285 25.25 25.63 -10.78
CA ILE A 285 26.47 26.41 -10.97
C ILE A 285 26.12 27.87 -11.28
N VAL A 286 25.27 28.08 -12.29
CA VAL A 286 24.83 29.41 -12.74
C VAL A 286 23.99 30.09 -11.66
N LYS A 287 23.07 29.35 -11.04
CA LYS A 287 22.23 29.87 -9.94
C LYS A 287 23.06 30.35 -8.75
N LEU A 288 24.06 29.57 -8.33
CA LEU A 288 24.95 29.97 -7.24
C LEU A 288 25.74 31.23 -7.60
N GLN A 289 26.28 31.31 -8.83
CA GLN A 289 27.02 32.48 -9.29
C GLN A 289 26.18 33.76 -9.22
N GLN A 290 24.94 33.71 -9.71
CA GLN A 290 24.00 34.83 -9.67
C GLN A 290 23.65 35.24 -8.23
N LEU A 291 23.37 34.26 -7.35
CA LEU A 291 23.04 34.52 -5.94
C LEU A 291 24.22 35.11 -5.16
N VAL A 292 25.46 34.72 -5.49
CA VAL A 292 26.68 35.28 -4.88
C VAL A 292 26.90 36.72 -5.35
N GLN A 293 26.68 37.00 -6.64
CA GLN A 293 26.77 38.35 -7.20
C GLN A 293 25.74 39.29 -6.53
N GLY A 294 24.46 38.90 -6.53
CA GLY A 294 23.41 39.71 -5.91
C GLY A 294 23.64 39.95 -4.40
N ALA A 295 24.09 38.93 -3.67
CA ALA A 295 24.41 39.08 -2.25
C ALA A 295 25.63 40.00 -2.00
N ALA A 296 26.62 40.00 -2.90
CA ALA A 296 27.78 40.89 -2.81
C ALA A 296 27.40 42.35 -3.10
N ASP A 297 26.53 42.58 -4.10
CA ASP A 297 26.01 43.90 -4.45
C ASP A 297 25.22 44.53 -3.29
N GLU A 298 24.32 43.76 -2.67
CA GLU A 298 23.58 44.19 -1.48
C GLU A 298 24.48 44.53 -0.29
N SER A 299 25.61 43.81 -0.16
CA SER A 299 26.55 43.98 0.96
C SER A 299 27.67 44.98 0.67
N SER A 300 27.65 45.66 -0.49
CA SER A 300 28.71 46.59 -0.95
C SER A 300 30.11 45.99 -0.93
N MET A 301 30.24 44.69 -1.23
CA MET A 301 31.50 43.95 -1.23
C MET A 301 32.13 43.88 -2.64
N PRO A 302 33.47 43.80 -2.78
CA PRO A 302 34.12 43.66 -4.08
C PRO A 302 33.76 42.32 -4.76
N SER A 303 33.74 42.32 -6.10
CA SER A 303 33.42 41.15 -6.91
C SER A 303 34.36 39.97 -6.60
N LEU A 304 33.77 38.83 -6.24
CA LEU A 304 34.49 37.57 -6.01
C LEU A 304 35.04 36.99 -7.32
N ALA A 305 36.28 36.52 -7.31
CA ALA A 305 36.85 35.78 -8.44
C ALA A 305 36.15 34.42 -8.58
N TRP A 306 35.62 34.12 -9.77
CA TRP A 306 34.90 32.88 -10.07
C TRP A 306 35.67 32.05 -11.10
N ASN A 307 36.05 30.83 -10.73
CA ASN A 307 36.71 29.87 -11.61
C ASN A 307 35.84 28.63 -11.78
N HIS A 308 35.63 28.21 -13.03
CA HIS A 308 34.88 27.00 -13.37
C HIS A 308 35.79 26.07 -14.17
N VAL A 309 36.01 24.86 -13.66
CA VAL A 309 36.89 23.87 -14.27
C VAL A 309 36.13 22.58 -14.54
N GLN A 310 36.34 22.00 -15.71
CA GLN A 310 35.70 20.75 -16.13
C GLN A 310 36.69 19.59 -16.16
N LEU A 311 36.36 18.51 -15.47
CA LEU A 311 37.02 17.21 -15.55
C LEU A 311 36.29 16.33 -16.56
N THR A 312 36.94 15.98 -17.66
CA THR A 312 36.32 15.24 -18.78
C THR A 312 36.71 13.77 -18.84
N ALA A 313 37.91 13.41 -18.36
CA ALA A 313 38.38 12.03 -18.36
C ALA A 313 37.67 11.19 -17.30
N ASN A 314 36.95 10.15 -17.71
CA ASN A 314 36.44 9.12 -16.79
C ASN A 314 37.55 8.10 -16.52
N LEU A 315 37.88 7.93 -15.25
CA LEU A 315 39.01 7.14 -14.74
C LEU A 315 38.56 5.81 -14.12
N TYR A 316 37.26 5.55 -14.11
CA TYR A 316 36.64 4.46 -13.36
C TYR A 316 35.97 3.41 -14.26
N SER A 317 35.15 3.85 -15.21
CA SER A 317 34.33 2.96 -16.05
C SER A 317 35.05 2.51 -17.31
N ALA A 318 34.73 1.31 -17.79
CA ALA A 318 35.21 0.82 -19.09
C ALA A 318 34.83 1.76 -20.26
N PRO A 319 35.67 1.91 -21.30
CA PRO A 319 35.41 2.79 -22.44
C PRO A 319 34.06 2.55 -23.15
N GLN A 320 33.63 1.29 -23.27
CA GLN A 320 32.34 0.97 -23.88
C GLN A 320 31.15 1.47 -23.04
N LEU A 321 31.25 1.44 -21.71
CA LEU A 321 30.22 1.98 -20.82
C LEU A 321 30.10 3.50 -20.96
N ILE A 322 31.23 4.20 -21.09
CA ILE A 322 31.27 5.65 -21.30
C ILE A 322 30.56 6.01 -22.60
N GLN A 323 30.87 5.30 -23.69
CA GLN A 323 30.23 5.52 -24.98
C GLN A 323 28.72 5.24 -24.93
N ALA A 324 28.31 4.16 -24.29
CA ALA A 324 26.90 3.81 -24.15
C ALA A 324 26.11 4.80 -23.28
N ALA A 325 26.70 5.26 -22.18
CA ALA A 325 26.11 6.28 -21.31
C ALA A 325 25.92 7.60 -22.08
N ALA A 326 26.87 7.99 -22.93
CA ALA A 326 26.75 9.16 -23.79
C ALA A 326 25.65 9.01 -24.87
N ALA A 327 25.45 7.80 -25.41
CA ALA A 327 24.41 7.54 -26.40
C ALA A 327 22.98 7.73 -25.85
N LEU A 328 22.79 7.66 -24.53
CA LEU A 328 21.48 7.89 -23.89
C LEU A 328 21.06 9.37 -23.90
N THR A 329 22.01 10.30 -23.77
CA THR A 329 21.76 11.76 -23.72
C THR A 329 22.01 12.44 -25.07
N ALA A 330 22.87 11.87 -25.92
CA ALA A 330 23.17 12.38 -27.25
C ALA A 330 22.98 11.26 -28.32
N PRO A 331 21.74 11.01 -28.76
CA PRO A 331 21.43 9.88 -29.67
C PRO A 331 22.05 10.01 -31.07
N SER A 332 22.56 11.20 -31.45
CA SER A 332 23.33 11.40 -32.67
C SER A 332 24.72 10.72 -32.64
N CYS A 333 25.18 10.30 -31.46
CA CYS A 333 26.44 9.59 -31.24
C CYS A 333 26.24 8.05 -31.24
N ALA A 334 25.41 7.54 -32.16
CA ALA A 334 25.04 6.14 -32.21
C ALA A 334 26.27 5.23 -32.41
N THR A 335 26.36 4.18 -31.59
CA THR A 335 27.45 3.22 -31.57
C THR A 335 27.45 2.35 -32.83
N SER A 336 28.53 2.40 -33.62
CA SER A 336 28.71 1.56 -34.81
C SER A 336 29.28 0.15 -34.52
N ARG A 337 29.63 -0.15 -33.26
CA ARG A 337 30.20 -1.43 -32.82
C ARG A 337 29.26 -2.16 -31.84
N PRO A 338 29.26 -3.50 -31.85
CA PRO A 338 28.51 -4.29 -30.86
C PRO A 338 29.05 -4.00 -29.44
N LEU A 339 28.14 -3.73 -28.52
CA LEU A 339 28.43 -3.39 -27.11
C LEU A 339 28.58 -4.63 -26.22
N ASP A 340 28.38 -5.83 -26.78
CA ASP A 340 28.59 -7.11 -26.10
C ASP A 340 30.09 -7.42 -25.92
N PRO A 341 30.53 -7.97 -24.77
CA PRO A 341 29.73 -8.44 -23.63
C PRO A 341 29.57 -7.41 -22.48
N VAL A 342 29.98 -6.15 -22.68
CA VAL A 342 30.03 -5.15 -21.60
C VAL A 342 28.63 -4.69 -21.18
N ILE A 343 27.69 -4.65 -22.12
CA ILE A 343 26.29 -4.30 -21.88
C ILE A 343 25.40 -5.42 -22.39
N ALA A 344 24.74 -6.14 -21.48
CA ALA A 344 23.79 -7.19 -21.83
C ALA A 344 22.34 -6.72 -21.63
N THR A 345 21.44 -7.13 -22.53
CA THR A 345 20.00 -6.85 -22.43
C THR A 345 19.20 -8.14 -22.48
N HIS A 346 18.25 -8.31 -21.56
CA HIS A 346 17.44 -9.53 -21.44
C HIS A 346 15.95 -9.19 -21.33
N LEU A 347 15.12 -9.93 -22.06
CA LEU A 347 13.67 -9.78 -22.06
C LEU A 347 13.00 -11.06 -21.54
N PHE A 348 12.07 -10.92 -20.58
CA PHE A 348 11.36 -12.01 -19.94
C PHE A 348 9.84 -11.92 -20.15
N ALA A 349 9.17 -13.07 -20.14
CA ALA A 349 7.71 -13.12 -20.21
C ALA A 349 7.02 -12.77 -18.88
N SER A 350 7.62 -13.13 -17.74
CA SER A 350 7.08 -12.83 -16.40
C SER A 350 8.10 -12.15 -15.49
N ALA A 351 7.61 -11.37 -14.52
CA ALA A 351 8.45 -10.71 -13.52
C ALA A 351 9.13 -11.72 -12.58
N GLN A 352 8.51 -12.87 -12.33
CA GLN A 352 9.12 -13.91 -11.50
C GLN A 352 10.33 -14.54 -12.21
N ASP A 353 10.22 -14.85 -13.50
CA ASP A 353 11.34 -15.38 -14.29
C ASP A 353 12.51 -14.39 -14.35
N GLU A 354 12.20 -13.09 -14.45
CA GLU A 354 13.20 -12.02 -14.39
C GLU A 354 13.93 -12.00 -13.05
N VAL A 355 13.19 -12.00 -11.93
CA VAL A 355 13.77 -12.02 -10.57
C VAL A 355 14.64 -13.25 -10.37
N ASP A 356 14.18 -14.41 -10.84
CA ASP A 356 14.93 -15.66 -10.75
C ASP A 356 16.21 -15.62 -11.59
N PHE A 357 16.15 -15.13 -12.83
CA PHE A 357 17.33 -14.93 -13.67
C PHE A 357 18.34 -13.97 -13.02
N VAL A 358 17.89 -12.83 -12.51
CA VAL A 358 18.76 -11.85 -11.85
C VAL A 358 19.46 -12.51 -10.66
N ALA A 359 18.74 -13.28 -9.86
CA ALA A 359 19.32 -13.96 -8.72
C ALA A 359 20.31 -15.07 -9.13
N ASP A 360 20.04 -15.83 -10.21
CA ASP A 360 20.97 -16.81 -10.79
C ASP A 360 22.21 -16.16 -11.43
N LEU A 361 22.03 -14.98 -12.05
CA LEU A 361 23.13 -14.20 -12.60
C LEU A 361 24.06 -13.75 -11.48
N VAL A 362 23.52 -13.13 -10.42
CA VAL A 362 24.31 -12.64 -9.28
C VAL A 362 25.00 -13.80 -8.55
N ALA A 363 24.33 -14.95 -8.38
CA ALA A 363 24.91 -16.13 -7.76
C ALA A 363 26.12 -16.71 -8.53
N ARG A 364 26.21 -16.44 -9.85
CA ARG A 364 27.32 -16.88 -10.71
C ARG A 364 28.48 -15.88 -10.78
N VAL A 365 28.32 -14.65 -10.29
CA VAL A 365 29.40 -13.66 -10.30
C VAL A 365 30.49 -14.06 -9.30
N ASP A 366 31.76 -13.93 -9.70
CA ASP A 366 32.92 -14.18 -8.84
C ASP A 366 32.78 -13.44 -7.50
N LEU A 367 32.97 -14.16 -6.39
CA LEU A 367 32.89 -13.67 -5.02
C LEU A 367 33.87 -12.53 -4.71
N LYS A 368 34.85 -12.24 -5.58
CA LYS A 368 35.75 -11.08 -5.45
C LYS A 368 35.20 -9.79 -6.05
N LYS A 369 34.12 -9.84 -6.84
CA LYS A 369 33.54 -8.68 -7.52
C LYS A 369 32.28 -8.19 -6.82
N SER A 370 32.11 -6.88 -6.76
CA SER A 370 30.94 -6.22 -6.20
C SER A 370 29.80 -6.13 -7.22
N VAL A 371 28.57 -6.47 -6.80
CA VAL A 371 27.37 -6.42 -7.66
C VAL A 371 26.32 -5.54 -7.01
N THR A 372 25.76 -4.60 -7.77
CA THR A 372 24.59 -3.82 -7.35
C THR A 372 23.41 -4.06 -8.27
N VAL A 373 22.29 -4.52 -7.70
CA VAL A 373 21.01 -4.66 -8.41
C VAL A 373 20.16 -3.42 -8.13
N MET A 374 19.86 -2.67 -9.19
CA MET A 374 19.02 -1.47 -9.18
C MET A 374 17.64 -1.79 -9.74
N CYS A 375 16.62 -1.89 -8.90
CA CYS A 375 15.25 -2.12 -9.34
C CYS A 375 14.59 -0.81 -9.79
N ALA A 376 13.89 -0.83 -10.93
CA ALA A 376 13.12 0.30 -11.42
C ALA A 376 11.97 0.66 -10.46
N ASP A 377 11.23 -0.34 -9.97
CA ASP A 377 10.24 -0.18 -8.89
C ASP A 377 10.85 -0.60 -7.54
N ARG A 378 10.68 0.26 -6.53
CA ARG A 378 11.07 -0.03 -5.14
C ARG A 378 10.40 -1.30 -4.59
N ARG A 379 9.20 -1.65 -5.05
CA ARG A 379 8.46 -2.84 -4.59
C ARG A 379 9.12 -4.16 -4.98
N GLU A 380 9.98 -4.15 -6.00
CA GLU A 380 10.71 -5.34 -6.44
C GLU A 380 11.93 -5.65 -5.55
N VAL A 381 12.45 -4.67 -4.81
CA VAL A 381 13.65 -4.84 -3.98
C VAL A 381 13.51 -6.01 -2.99
N PRO A 382 12.42 -6.12 -2.19
CA PRO A 382 12.26 -7.26 -1.29
C PRO A 382 12.17 -8.62 -2.01
N LEU A 383 11.58 -8.64 -3.22
CA LEU A 383 11.44 -9.87 -4.03
C LEU A 383 12.80 -10.38 -4.50
N VAL A 384 13.64 -9.46 -5.00
CA VAL A 384 15.01 -9.76 -5.42
C VAL A 384 15.87 -10.21 -4.24
N VAL A 385 15.78 -9.53 -3.10
CA VAL A 385 16.51 -9.91 -1.88
C VAL A 385 16.12 -11.32 -1.43
N ALA A 386 14.82 -11.63 -1.36
CA ALA A 386 14.34 -12.96 -1.00
C ALA A 386 14.81 -14.04 -1.99
N ALA A 387 14.80 -13.74 -3.29
CA ALA A 387 15.27 -14.67 -4.33
C ALA A 387 16.78 -14.95 -4.26
N LEU A 388 17.58 -13.94 -3.91
CA LEU A 388 19.02 -14.08 -3.67
C LEU A 388 19.33 -14.91 -2.42
N GLN A 389 18.63 -14.62 -1.31
CA GLN A 389 18.77 -15.38 -0.06
C GLN A 389 18.40 -16.85 -0.26
N LYS A 390 17.33 -17.13 -1.02
CA LYS A 390 16.90 -18.50 -1.37
C LYS A 390 17.98 -19.28 -2.13
N ARG A 391 18.81 -18.60 -2.93
CA ARG A 391 19.95 -19.18 -3.68
C ARG A 391 21.23 -19.30 -2.84
N GLY A 392 21.17 -18.98 -1.55
CA GLY A 392 22.32 -19.05 -0.65
C GLY A 392 23.36 -17.95 -0.90
N VAL A 393 22.99 -16.85 -1.59
CA VAL A 393 23.87 -15.69 -1.75
C VAL A 393 24.01 -15.02 -0.37
N GLY A 394 25.16 -15.21 0.27
CA GLY A 394 25.49 -14.57 1.55
C GLY A 394 25.75 -13.06 1.40
N ASN A 395 25.59 -12.31 2.48
CA ASN A 395 25.90 -10.87 2.58
C ASN A 395 25.15 -9.99 1.56
N VAL A 396 23.88 -10.31 1.27
CA VAL A 396 22.98 -9.47 0.48
C VAL A 396 22.48 -8.32 1.34
N ARG A 397 22.74 -7.08 0.90
CA ARG A 397 22.32 -5.86 1.61
C ARG A 397 21.26 -5.13 0.81
N SER A 398 20.12 -4.82 1.44
CA SER A 398 19.17 -3.84 0.92
C SER A 398 19.51 -2.44 1.42
N LEU A 399 19.57 -1.45 0.52
CA LEU A 399 19.62 -0.03 0.91
C LEU A 399 18.23 0.61 1.03
N GLU A 400 17.17 -0.13 0.68
CA GLU A 400 15.80 0.31 0.96
C GLU A 400 15.50 0.17 2.45
N ARG A 401 15.21 1.29 3.10
CA ARG A 401 14.77 1.29 4.48
C ARG A 401 13.33 0.78 4.57
N GLN A 402 13.11 -0.24 5.40
CA GLN A 402 11.78 -0.78 5.67
C GLN A 402 10.96 0.22 6.50
N ASN A 403 9.64 0.22 6.30
CA ASN A 403 8.74 1.01 7.13
C ASN A 403 8.65 0.38 8.51
N LEU A 404 8.66 1.20 9.55
CA LEU A 404 8.59 0.79 10.96
C LEU A 404 7.37 -0.11 11.22
N PHE A 405 6.22 0.23 10.64
CA PHE A 405 4.98 -0.53 10.78
C PHE A 405 4.92 -1.82 9.93
N ASP A 406 5.93 -2.11 9.11
CA ASP A 406 6.00 -3.37 8.35
C ASP A 406 6.61 -4.51 9.18
N PHE A 407 7.30 -4.20 10.29
CA PHE A 407 7.86 -5.19 11.20
C PHE A 407 6.75 -5.87 12.01
N ALA A 408 6.73 -7.21 12.03
CA ALA A 408 5.71 -8.00 12.73
C ALA A 408 5.59 -7.61 14.22
N ILE A 409 6.71 -7.43 14.92
CA ILE A 409 6.71 -7.04 16.34
C ILE A 409 6.06 -5.66 16.56
N VAL A 410 6.27 -4.72 15.63
CA VAL A 410 5.65 -3.38 15.68
C VAL A 410 4.16 -3.47 15.35
N GLN A 411 3.77 -4.35 14.42
CA GLN A 411 2.35 -4.62 14.13
C GLN A 411 1.65 -5.20 15.35
N THR A 412 2.28 -6.10 16.10
CA THR A 412 1.76 -6.63 17.38
C THR A 412 1.59 -5.52 18.40
N ALA A 413 2.63 -4.70 18.62
CA ALA A 413 2.59 -3.56 19.55
C ALA A 413 1.46 -2.57 19.19
N HIS A 414 1.36 -2.23 17.91
CA HIS A 414 0.34 -1.33 17.40
C HIS A 414 -1.07 -1.93 17.50
N ALA A 415 -1.24 -3.19 17.12
CA ALA A 415 -2.52 -3.89 17.23
C ALA A 415 -3.00 -3.99 18.69
N LEU A 416 -2.09 -4.16 19.67
CA LEU A 416 -2.45 -4.14 21.08
C LEU A 416 -3.06 -2.79 21.47
N LEU A 417 -2.37 -1.68 21.18
CA LEU A 417 -2.86 -0.34 21.54
C LEU A 417 -4.20 -0.03 20.85
N GLN A 418 -4.37 -0.40 19.58
CA GLN A 418 -5.64 -0.19 18.88
C GLN A 418 -6.77 -1.08 19.43
N ALA A 419 -6.49 -2.36 19.69
CA ALA A 419 -7.48 -3.28 20.22
C ALA A 419 -7.93 -2.87 21.64
N VAL A 420 -7.03 -2.33 22.46
CA VAL A 420 -7.36 -1.82 23.79
C VAL A 420 -8.13 -0.50 23.72
N ALA A 421 -7.80 0.39 22.77
CA ALA A 421 -8.54 1.63 22.55
C ALA A 421 -9.99 1.37 22.11
N ASN A 422 -10.20 0.40 21.22
CA ASN A 422 -11.47 0.15 20.53
C ASN A 422 -11.87 -1.34 20.50
N PRO A 423 -12.02 -2.02 21.65
CA PRO A 423 -12.16 -3.47 21.72
C PRO A 423 -13.47 -4.00 21.11
N LEU A 424 -14.51 -3.17 21.07
CA LEU A 424 -15.84 -3.55 20.58
C LEU A 424 -16.05 -3.29 19.09
N THR A 425 -15.25 -2.42 18.49
CA THR A 425 -15.47 -1.94 17.11
C THR A 425 -14.41 -2.44 16.12
N GLU A 426 -13.19 -2.77 16.56
CA GLU A 426 -12.08 -3.10 15.66
C GLU A 426 -11.58 -4.55 15.77
N SER A 427 -12.42 -5.50 15.35
CA SER A 427 -12.12 -6.96 15.34
C SER A 427 -10.83 -7.35 14.58
N LYS A 428 -10.39 -6.53 13.61
CA LYS A 428 -9.17 -6.75 12.83
C LYS A 428 -7.89 -6.78 13.68
N TYR A 429 -7.82 -5.99 14.75
CA TYR A 429 -6.63 -5.92 15.60
C TYR A 429 -6.54 -7.09 16.57
N LEU A 430 -7.69 -7.52 17.11
CA LEU A 430 -7.78 -8.76 17.89
C LEU A 430 -7.39 -9.99 17.03
N PHE A 431 -7.87 -10.05 15.78
CA PHE A 431 -7.43 -11.06 14.82
C PHE A 431 -5.91 -11.00 14.58
N SER A 432 -5.37 -9.79 14.36
CA SER A 432 -3.94 -9.60 14.14
C SER A 432 -3.10 -10.10 15.32
N LEU A 433 -3.53 -9.85 16.56
CA LEU A 433 -2.85 -10.35 17.75
C LEU A 433 -2.87 -11.89 17.81
N LEU A 434 -4.04 -12.51 17.60
CA LEU A 434 -4.17 -13.98 17.58
C LEU A 434 -3.40 -14.66 16.45
N HIS A 435 -3.18 -13.97 15.34
CA HIS A 435 -2.48 -14.53 14.18
C HIS A 435 -0.96 -14.28 14.19
N THR A 436 -0.54 -13.09 14.63
CA THR A 436 0.84 -12.60 14.45
C THR A 436 1.70 -12.79 15.70
N SER A 437 1.11 -12.85 16.89
CA SER A 437 1.88 -13.02 18.14
C SER A 437 2.25 -14.48 18.36
N SER A 438 3.48 -14.70 18.81
CA SER A 438 4.08 -16.03 18.93
C SER A 438 3.56 -16.93 20.07
N PRO A 439 2.82 -16.48 21.11
CA PRO A 439 2.42 -17.37 22.20
C PRO A 439 1.12 -18.13 21.93
N TRP A 440 0.26 -17.68 21.00
CA TRP A 440 -1.07 -18.27 20.78
C TRP A 440 -1.19 -18.86 19.39
N HIS A 441 -1.00 -20.17 19.27
CA HIS A 441 -1.17 -20.87 18.00
C HIS A 441 -2.62 -21.37 17.84
N VAL A 442 -3.48 -20.52 17.27
CA VAL A 442 -4.83 -20.93 16.85
C VAL A 442 -4.76 -21.47 15.43
N VAL A 443 -5.28 -22.68 15.18
CA VAL A 443 -5.28 -23.29 13.86
C VAL A 443 -6.01 -22.37 12.85
N PRO A 444 -5.42 -22.04 11.68
CA PRO A 444 -5.99 -21.04 10.76
C PRO A 444 -7.44 -21.33 10.31
N SER A 445 -7.78 -22.60 10.06
CA SER A 445 -9.14 -23.00 9.69
C SER A 445 -10.14 -22.78 10.83
N LYS A 446 -9.70 -22.95 12.09
CA LYS A 446 -10.52 -22.71 13.28
C LYS A 446 -10.70 -21.21 13.54
N LEU A 447 -9.64 -20.42 13.39
CA LEU A 447 -9.73 -18.97 13.48
C LEU A 447 -10.66 -18.40 12.39
N ALA A 448 -10.64 -18.95 11.17
CA ALA A 448 -11.57 -18.59 10.11
C ALA A 448 -13.03 -18.90 10.48
N ALA A 449 -13.30 -20.05 11.11
CA ALA A 449 -14.64 -20.39 11.62
C ALA A 449 -15.10 -19.41 12.71
N VAL A 450 -14.21 -19.02 13.64
CA VAL A 450 -14.52 -18.00 14.67
C VAL A 450 -14.87 -16.65 14.02
N MET A 451 -14.14 -16.24 12.97
CA MET A 451 -14.44 -15.05 12.18
C MET A 451 -15.78 -15.14 11.45
N GLU A 452 -16.12 -16.32 10.92
CA GLU A 452 -17.41 -16.54 10.28
C GLU A 452 -18.56 -16.41 11.27
N LEU A 453 -18.42 -16.99 12.47
CA LEU A 453 -19.43 -16.88 13.53
C LEU A 453 -19.63 -15.45 14.01
N GLN A 454 -18.53 -14.70 14.15
CA GLN A 454 -18.56 -13.27 14.47
C GLN A 454 -19.37 -12.48 13.44
N ARG A 455 -19.14 -12.71 12.15
CA ARG A 455 -19.88 -12.07 11.05
C ARG A 455 -21.36 -12.48 11.03
N LYS A 456 -21.64 -13.78 11.12
CA LYS A 456 -23.01 -14.31 11.11
C LYS A 456 -23.87 -13.75 12.24
N ARG A 457 -23.29 -13.45 13.39
CA ARG A 457 -24.04 -12.93 14.55
C ARG A 457 -24.02 -11.42 14.69
N HIS A 458 -23.28 -10.71 13.84
CA HIS A 458 -23.10 -9.25 13.94
C HIS A 458 -22.65 -8.78 15.34
N VAL A 459 -21.78 -9.56 15.99
CA VAL A 459 -21.24 -9.25 17.33
C VAL A 459 -19.76 -8.89 17.27
N PRO A 460 -19.21 -8.16 18.26
CA PRO A 460 -17.77 -7.96 18.39
C PRO A 460 -17.01 -9.28 18.54
N LEU A 461 -15.82 -9.38 17.95
CA LEU A 461 -14.97 -10.58 18.09
C LEU A 461 -14.63 -10.86 19.55
N TRP A 462 -14.40 -9.82 20.35
CA TRP A 462 -14.10 -9.98 21.78
C TRP A 462 -15.14 -10.84 22.50
N ASP A 463 -16.43 -10.57 22.27
CA ASP A 463 -17.52 -11.29 22.94
C ASP A 463 -17.58 -12.76 22.52
N VAL A 464 -17.25 -13.05 21.26
CA VAL A 464 -17.13 -14.43 20.76
C VAL A 464 -15.99 -15.15 21.46
N LEU A 465 -14.81 -14.51 21.58
CA LEU A 465 -13.63 -15.10 22.23
C LEU A 465 -13.87 -15.36 23.71
N VAL A 466 -14.51 -14.43 24.43
CA VAL A 466 -14.86 -14.60 25.86
C VAL A 466 -15.79 -15.80 26.04
N LYS A 467 -16.86 -15.90 25.25
CA LYS A 467 -17.80 -17.03 25.34
C LYS A 467 -17.14 -18.38 25.01
N LEU A 468 -16.24 -18.40 24.02
CA LEU A 468 -15.46 -19.59 23.70
C LEU A 468 -14.46 -19.96 24.81
N ALA A 469 -13.86 -18.96 25.48
CA ALA A 469 -12.97 -19.17 26.60
C ALA A 469 -13.71 -19.69 27.86
N GLU A 470 -14.92 -19.21 28.12
CA GLU A 470 -15.77 -19.64 29.24
C GLU A 470 -16.40 -21.03 29.01
N GLY A 471 -16.45 -21.50 27.75
CA GLY A 471 -17.06 -22.78 27.41
C GLY A 471 -18.59 -22.75 27.42
N THR A 472 -19.23 -21.59 27.22
CA THR A 472 -20.69 -21.47 27.22
C THR A 472 -21.31 -22.27 26.06
N THR A 473 -22.23 -23.17 26.40
CA THR A 473 -22.76 -24.26 25.57
C THR A 473 -23.41 -23.86 24.23
N PRO A 474 -24.12 -22.73 24.06
CA PRO A 474 -24.78 -22.45 22.78
C PRO A 474 -23.83 -22.08 21.63
N LEU A 475 -22.62 -21.55 21.92
CA LEU A 475 -21.63 -21.18 20.91
C LEU A 475 -20.60 -22.29 20.66
N ALA A 476 -20.17 -22.97 21.74
CA ALA A 476 -19.19 -24.04 21.67
C ALA A 476 -19.70 -25.26 20.88
N GLN A 477 -21.01 -25.43 20.76
CA GLN A 477 -21.63 -26.46 19.93
C GLN A 477 -21.67 -26.11 18.44
N THR A 478 -21.56 -24.82 18.07
CA THR A 478 -21.63 -24.36 16.67
C THR A 478 -20.30 -24.50 15.92
N ILE A 479 -19.16 -24.48 16.64
CA ILE A 479 -17.83 -24.63 16.06
C ILE A 479 -17.05 -25.68 16.84
N THR A 480 -16.53 -26.68 16.14
CA THR A 480 -15.57 -27.64 16.72
C THR A 480 -14.18 -27.01 16.77
N LEU A 481 -13.70 -26.68 17.97
CA LEU A 481 -12.33 -26.24 18.20
C LEU A 481 -11.51 -27.40 18.80
N ASP A 482 -10.25 -27.55 18.38
CA ASP A 482 -9.30 -28.46 19.02
C ASP A 482 -8.86 -27.92 20.39
N ALA A 483 -8.37 -28.83 21.25
CA ALA A 483 -7.99 -28.50 22.62
C ALA A 483 -6.90 -27.41 22.69
N ASP A 484 -5.94 -27.44 21.76
CA ASP A 484 -4.83 -26.48 21.69
C ASP A 484 -5.36 -25.07 21.35
N SER A 485 -6.25 -24.96 20.36
CA SER A 485 -6.91 -23.72 19.99
C SER A 485 -7.77 -23.15 21.12
N VAL A 486 -8.49 -24.01 21.87
CA VAL A 486 -9.25 -23.57 23.05
C VAL A 486 -8.32 -23.06 24.15
N ALA A 487 -7.21 -23.74 24.42
CA ALA A 487 -6.22 -23.32 25.40
C ALA A 487 -5.56 -21.99 25.00
N ALA A 488 -5.22 -21.83 23.71
CA ALA A 488 -4.67 -20.59 23.16
C ALA A 488 -5.67 -19.42 23.30
N ILE A 489 -6.94 -19.62 22.96
CA ILE A 489 -7.98 -18.58 23.12
C ILE A 489 -8.17 -18.22 24.61
N LYS A 490 -8.21 -19.19 25.52
CA LYS A 490 -8.31 -18.94 26.97
C LYS A 490 -7.13 -18.11 27.48
N SER A 491 -5.92 -18.49 27.09
CA SER A 491 -4.69 -17.76 27.44
C SER A 491 -4.72 -16.32 26.90
N PHE A 492 -5.13 -16.15 25.64
CA PHE A 492 -5.28 -14.83 25.02
C PHE A 492 -6.31 -13.96 25.76
N VAL A 493 -7.50 -14.48 26.03
CA VAL A 493 -8.56 -13.74 26.74
C VAL A 493 -8.08 -13.33 28.13
N SER A 494 -7.35 -14.19 28.84
CA SER A 494 -6.78 -13.86 30.16
C SER A 494 -5.76 -12.71 30.07
N VAL A 495 -4.78 -12.82 29.17
CA VAL A 495 -3.74 -11.78 29.01
C VAL A 495 -4.34 -10.47 28.53
N PHE A 496 -5.21 -10.51 27.52
CA PHE A 496 -5.82 -9.30 26.97
C PHE A 496 -6.76 -8.62 27.97
N SER A 497 -7.54 -9.38 28.75
CA SER A 497 -8.36 -8.81 29.85
C SER A 497 -7.48 -8.06 30.86
N HIS A 498 -6.34 -8.65 31.23
CA HIS A 498 -5.40 -7.99 32.12
C HIS A 498 -4.79 -6.72 31.51
N MET A 499 -4.43 -6.73 30.22
CA MET A 499 -3.95 -5.53 29.52
C MET A 499 -5.00 -4.42 29.48
N ARG A 500 -6.28 -4.77 29.33
CA ARG A 500 -7.37 -3.79 29.37
C ARG A 500 -7.49 -3.12 30.74
N GLU A 501 -7.37 -3.88 31.83
CA GLU A 501 -7.36 -3.32 33.18
C GLU A 501 -6.19 -2.35 33.39
N LEU A 502 -4.98 -2.76 32.99
CA LEU A 502 -3.78 -1.95 33.09
C LEU A 502 -3.81 -0.69 32.21
N SER A 503 -4.54 -0.70 31.10
CA SER A 503 -4.62 0.45 30.19
C SER A 503 -5.22 1.70 30.81
N MET A 504 -5.95 1.55 31.92
CA MET A 504 -6.54 2.66 32.67
C MET A 504 -5.55 3.31 33.65
N THR A 505 -4.48 2.60 34.02
CA THR A 505 -3.54 3.04 35.06
C THR A 505 -2.14 3.28 34.52
N LEU A 506 -1.71 2.51 33.53
CA LEU A 506 -0.39 2.60 32.91
C LEU A 506 -0.41 3.53 31.70
N SER A 507 0.75 4.13 31.42
CA SER A 507 1.02 4.78 30.14
C SER A 507 1.10 3.77 29.00
N CYS A 508 0.98 4.25 27.75
CA CYS A 508 1.11 3.39 26.57
C CYS A 508 2.43 2.62 26.53
N LEU A 509 3.54 3.26 26.90
CA LEU A 509 4.86 2.63 26.96
C LEU A 509 4.95 1.54 28.03
N GLU A 510 4.46 1.82 29.23
CA GLU A 510 4.43 0.84 30.32
C GLU A 510 3.53 -0.35 29.98
N LEU A 511 2.40 -0.11 29.31
CA LEU A 511 1.49 -1.17 28.86
C LEU A 511 2.15 -2.07 27.82
N LEU A 512 2.84 -1.50 26.82
CA LEU A 512 3.59 -2.27 25.83
C LEU A 512 4.69 -3.10 26.49
N HIS A 513 5.45 -2.50 27.40
CA HIS A 513 6.49 -3.21 28.15
C HIS A 513 5.90 -4.37 28.97
N ALA A 514 4.79 -4.14 29.69
CA ALA A 514 4.09 -5.16 30.46
C ALA A 514 3.61 -6.31 29.57
N TYR A 515 3.05 -6.01 28.39
CA TYR A 515 2.59 -7.01 27.44
C TYR A 515 3.73 -7.90 26.90
N PHE A 516 4.81 -7.28 26.39
CA PHE A 516 5.93 -8.04 25.82
C PHE A 516 6.71 -8.83 26.89
N THR A 517 6.73 -8.34 28.13
CA THR A 517 7.26 -9.09 29.28
C THR A 517 6.36 -10.30 29.59
N LYS A 518 5.04 -10.11 29.65
CA LYS A 518 4.09 -11.18 30.01
C LYS A 518 4.00 -12.29 28.96
N THR A 519 4.18 -11.96 27.69
CA THR A 519 4.16 -12.90 26.55
C THR A 519 5.51 -13.59 26.32
N GLY A 520 6.59 -13.13 26.96
CA GLY A 520 7.95 -13.67 26.80
C GLY A 520 8.65 -13.23 25.51
N GLU A 521 8.01 -12.43 24.65
CA GLU A 521 8.59 -11.95 23.39
C GLU A 521 9.74 -10.96 23.59
N LEU A 522 9.79 -10.26 24.75
CA LEU A 522 10.86 -9.28 25.03
C LEU A 522 12.23 -9.93 25.22
N GLU A 523 12.31 -11.08 25.89
CA GLU A 523 13.59 -11.72 26.27
C GLU A 523 14.42 -12.11 25.04
N GLY A 524 13.77 -12.66 24.01
CA GLY A 524 14.43 -13.03 22.74
C GLY A 524 14.97 -11.82 21.96
N LEU A 525 14.34 -10.65 22.09
CA LEU A 525 14.77 -9.43 21.41
C LEU A 525 15.88 -8.67 22.15
N MET A 526 16.05 -8.91 23.45
CA MET A 526 17.15 -8.33 24.23
C MET A 526 18.50 -8.98 23.92
N SER A 527 18.50 -10.23 23.45
CA SER A 527 19.71 -10.99 23.05
C SER A 527 19.54 -11.58 21.65
N PRO A 528 19.57 -10.76 20.58
CA PRO A 528 19.25 -11.21 19.22
C PRO A 528 20.26 -12.25 18.71
N THR A 529 19.76 -13.35 18.14
CA THR A 529 20.59 -14.44 17.60
C THR A 529 20.77 -14.37 16.09
N SER A 530 19.88 -13.67 15.39
CA SER A 530 19.91 -13.46 13.95
C SER A 530 19.87 -11.97 13.56
N GLU A 531 20.22 -11.65 12.31
CA GLU A 531 20.06 -10.28 11.79
C GLU A 531 18.60 -9.82 11.79
N ALA A 532 17.66 -10.74 11.59
CA ALA A 532 16.23 -10.46 11.65
C ALA A 532 15.79 -10.10 13.07
N ASP A 533 16.29 -10.82 14.08
CA ASP A 533 16.02 -10.52 15.50
C ASP A 533 16.59 -9.16 15.89
N ALA A 534 17.82 -8.86 15.45
CA ALA A 534 18.46 -7.57 15.71
C ALA A 534 17.67 -6.41 15.05
N ALA A 535 17.18 -6.61 13.82
CA ALA A 535 16.35 -5.64 13.14
C ALA A 535 14.98 -5.46 13.83
N ALA A 536 14.36 -6.54 14.28
CA ALA A 536 13.11 -6.50 15.05
C ALA A 536 13.27 -5.78 16.40
N SER A 537 14.38 -6.04 17.10
CA SER A 537 14.73 -5.37 18.36
C SER A 537 14.91 -3.85 18.16
N GLN A 538 15.66 -3.45 17.13
CA GLN A 538 15.81 -2.04 16.75
C GLN A 538 14.48 -1.40 16.35
N ALA A 539 13.64 -2.12 15.60
CA ALA A 539 12.32 -1.63 15.21
C ALA A 539 11.39 -1.46 16.42
N LEU A 540 11.40 -2.38 17.38
CA LEU A 540 10.61 -2.26 18.60
C LEU A 540 11.06 -1.05 19.44
N ALA A 541 12.36 -0.85 19.62
CA ALA A 541 12.90 0.31 20.32
C ALA A 541 12.54 1.64 19.62
N ALA A 542 12.63 1.68 18.30
CA ALA A 542 12.21 2.83 17.50
C ALA A 542 10.70 3.10 17.62
N TYR A 543 9.89 2.04 17.71
CA TYR A 543 8.46 2.17 17.93
C TYR A 543 8.15 2.68 19.35
N PHE A 544 8.85 2.21 20.38
CA PHE A 544 8.71 2.77 21.73
C PHE A 544 9.04 4.25 21.76
N TYR A 545 10.13 4.67 21.13
CA TYR A 545 10.44 6.10 20.99
C TYR A 545 9.28 6.86 20.30
N THR A 546 8.74 6.31 19.21
CA THR A 546 7.58 6.89 18.49
C THR A 546 6.34 7.01 19.38
N VAL A 547 6.05 6.00 20.22
CA VAL A 547 4.94 6.03 21.18
C VAL A 547 5.18 7.09 22.25
N GLY A 548 6.41 7.23 22.75
CA GLY A 548 6.79 8.31 23.66
C GLY A 548 6.56 9.69 23.04
N GLU A 549 7.02 9.91 21.80
CA GLU A 549 6.79 11.16 21.07
C GLU A 549 5.29 11.43 20.81
N ALA A 550 4.53 10.37 20.54
CA ALA A 550 3.07 10.45 20.40
C ALA A 550 2.41 10.93 21.70
N GLN A 551 2.80 10.40 22.86
CA GLN A 551 2.27 10.81 24.16
C GLN A 551 2.52 12.30 24.44
N HIS A 552 3.71 12.81 24.10
CA HIS A 552 4.04 14.23 24.21
C HIS A 552 3.19 15.08 23.26
N SER A 553 3.05 14.64 22.01
CA SER A 553 2.29 15.35 20.96
C SER A 553 0.80 15.45 21.31
N THR A 554 0.22 14.38 21.84
CA THR A 554 -1.18 14.34 22.28
C THR A 554 -1.40 14.92 23.67
N LYS A 555 -0.33 15.31 24.39
CA LYS A 555 -0.36 15.76 25.79
C LYS A 555 -1.10 14.79 26.71
N SER A 556 -0.99 13.49 26.43
CA SER A 556 -1.69 12.44 27.15
C SER A 556 -0.89 11.14 27.08
N VAL A 557 -0.89 10.39 28.18
CA VAL A 557 -0.18 9.11 28.29
C VAL A 557 -1.08 7.90 28.02
N HIS A 558 -2.40 8.13 27.95
CA HIS A 558 -3.41 7.07 27.93
C HIS A 558 -3.78 6.61 26.52
N VAL A 559 -4.04 5.30 26.39
CA VAL A 559 -4.28 4.60 25.13
C VAL A 559 -5.37 5.23 24.25
N PRO A 560 -6.55 5.66 24.77
CA PRO A 560 -7.62 6.20 23.92
C PRO A 560 -7.24 7.48 23.15
N PHE A 561 -6.29 8.26 23.67
CA PHE A 561 -5.85 9.51 23.03
C PHE A 561 -4.63 9.30 22.13
N VAL A 562 -3.75 8.38 22.51
CA VAL A 562 -2.49 8.11 21.80
C VAL A 562 -2.69 7.19 20.61
N ALA A 563 -3.53 6.15 20.74
CA ALA A 563 -3.74 5.16 19.69
C ALA A 563 -4.30 5.77 18.38
N PRO A 564 -5.28 6.70 18.39
CA PRO A 564 -5.72 7.36 17.15
C PRO A 564 -4.61 8.16 16.47
N TYR A 565 -3.72 8.80 17.24
CA TYR A 565 -2.58 9.52 16.69
C TYR A 565 -1.54 8.57 16.09
N LEU A 566 -1.28 7.42 16.72
CA LEU A 566 -0.41 6.39 16.14
C LEU A 566 -0.99 5.81 14.84
N GLN A 567 -2.31 5.65 14.77
CA GLN A 567 -3.00 5.24 13.54
C GLN A 567 -2.82 6.29 12.44
N LEU A 568 -2.96 7.57 12.80
CA LEU A 568 -2.72 8.68 11.89
C LEU A 568 -1.27 8.72 11.38
N LEU A 569 -0.28 8.47 12.24
CA LEU A 569 1.13 8.33 11.84
C LEU A 569 1.32 7.16 10.86
N LYS A 570 0.69 6.02 11.12
CA LYS A 570 0.72 4.85 10.23
C LYS A 570 0.11 5.14 8.86
N ASP A 571 -1.01 5.87 8.84
CA ASP A 571 -1.76 6.16 7.61
C ASP A 571 -1.13 7.31 6.79
N SER A 572 -0.46 8.25 7.46
CA SER A 572 0.07 9.46 6.83
C SER A 572 1.41 9.26 6.11
N GLY A 573 2.18 8.22 6.44
CA GLY A 573 3.48 8.04 5.80
C GLY A 573 4.28 6.83 6.27
N ARG A 574 5.52 6.76 5.78
CA ARG A 574 6.48 5.75 6.22
C ARG A 574 7.30 6.32 7.36
N LEU A 575 7.22 5.70 8.52
CA LEU A 575 8.20 5.91 9.58
C LEU A 575 9.34 4.93 9.34
N VAL A 576 10.56 5.36 9.62
CA VAL A 576 11.74 4.54 9.37
C VAL A 576 12.53 4.48 10.66
N PRO A 577 12.88 3.29 11.17
CA PRO A 577 13.66 3.19 12.38
C PRO A 577 15.03 3.89 12.20
N PRO A 578 15.55 4.58 13.23
CA PRO A 578 16.91 5.10 13.21
C PRO A 578 17.88 3.94 12.98
N SER A 579 18.81 4.13 12.04
CA SER A 579 19.84 3.14 11.75
C SER A 579 21.02 3.35 12.69
N ASN A 580 21.20 2.49 13.69
CA ASN A 580 22.39 2.46 14.56
C ASN A 580 23.60 1.77 13.90
N ARG A 581 23.47 1.27 12.67
CA ARG A 581 24.58 0.62 11.98
C ARG A 581 25.54 1.70 11.49
N ASP A 582 26.72 1.76 12.11
CA ASP A 582 27.93 2.21 11.43
C ASP A 582 27.93 1.56 10.05
N ASP A 583 27.87 2.38 9.01
CA ASP A 583 28.03 2.01 7.62
C ASP A 583 29.49 1.53 7.39
N SER A 584 29.91 0.46 8.06
CA SER A 584 31.15 -0.23 7.72
C SER A 584 30.91 -0.92 6.38
N ILE A 585 31.38 -0.24 5.33
CA ILE A 585 31.21 -0.58 3.91
C ILE A 585 31.85 -1.94 3.53
N GLU A 586 32.46 -2.66 4.47
CA GLU A 586 33.40 -3.74 4.15
C GLU A 586 32.81 -5.15 4.00
N THR A 587 31.55 -5.42 4.34
CA THR A 587 31.07 -6.83 4.41
C THR A 587 30.09 -7.28 3.33
N SER A 588 29.37 -6.36 2.66
CA SER A 588 28.31 -6.74 1.71
C SER A 588 28.73 -6.62 0.25
N ARG A 589 28.89 -7.76 -0.42
CA ARG A 589 29.33 -7.87 -1.83
C ARG A 589 28.20 -7.67 -2.83
N VAL A 590 26.96 -7.91 -2.39
CA VAL A 590 25.75 -7.77 -3.21
C VAL A 590 24.85 -6.73 -2.56
N THR A 591 24.57 -5.66 -3.30
CA THR A 591 23.67 -4.58 -2.85
C THR A 591 22.42 -4.56 -3.72
N VAL A 592 21.24 -4.46 -3.11
CA VAL A 592 19.96 -4.30 -3.81
C VAL A 592 19.34 -2.97 -3.40
N VAL A 593 18.91 -2.18 -4.40
CA VAL A 593 18.43 -0.82 -4.18
C VAL A 593 17.45 -0.43 -5.30
N SER A 594 16.55 0.53 -5.06
CA SER A 594 15.76 1.12 -6.15
C SER A 594 16.55 2.22 -6.88
N ILE A 595 16.24 2.48 -8.15
CA ILE A 595 16.82 3.61 -8.90
C ILE A 595 16.62 4.92 -8.12
N GLN A 596 15.43 5.14 -7.54
CA GLN A 596 15.15 6.34 -6.76
C GLN A 596 16.08 6.51 -5.55
N THR A 597 16.39 5.44 -4.83
CA THR A 597 17.30 5.50 -3.67
C THR A 597 18.76 5.58 -4.13
N ALA A 598 19.12 4.89 -5.21
CA ALA A 598 20.45 4.91 -5.81
C ALA A 598 20.88 6.31 -6.24
N THR A 599 19.97 7.13 -6.80
CA THR A 599 20.28 8.52 -7.17
C THR A 599 20.67 9.42 -6.00
N LYS A 600 20.31 9.04 -4.77
CA LYS A 600 20.57 9.80 -3.54
C LYS A 600 21.74 9.23 -2.74
N ARG A 601 22.44 8.23 -3.24
CA ARG A 601 23.53 7.53 -2.55
C ARG A 601 24.72 7.43 -3.49
N HIS A 602 25.93 7.48 -2.94
CA HIS A 602 27.11 7.15 -3.72
C HIS A 602 27.23 5.64 -3.83
N ILE A 603 27.05 5.14 -5.06
CA ILE A 603 27.15 3.72 -5.38
C ILE A 603 28.28 3.54 -6.38
N ALA A 604 29.11 2.53 -6.13
CA ALA A 604 30.16 2.08 -7.02
C ALA A 604 30.21 0.55 -6.97
N ALA A 605 30.20 -0.11 -8.13
CA ALA A 605 30.23 -1.58 -8.21
C ALA A 605 30.93 -2.05 -9.48
N ASP A 606 31.44 -3.29 -9.46
CA ASP A 606 32.04 -3.90 -10.64
C ASP A 606 30.98 -4.20 -11.71
N THR A 607 29.81 -4.69 -11.28
CA THR A 607 28.67 -4.97 -12.14
C THR A 607 27.40 -4.32 -11.59
N ILE A 608 26.66 -3.62 -12.44
CA ILE A 608 25.33 -3.08 -12.11
C ILE A 608 24.26 -3.78 -12.94
N VAL A 609 23.23 -4.30 -12.27
CA VAL A 609 22.07 -4.93 -12.90
C VAL A 609 20.86 -4.02 -12.73
N PHE A 610 20.33 -3.46 -13.80
CA PHE A 610 19.08 -2.71 -13.78
C PHE A 610 17.90 -3.66 -14.02
N SER A 611 17.13 -3.93 -12.97
CA SER A 611 15.99 -4.84 -12.98
C SER A 611 14.67 -4.11 -13.21
N GLY A 612 13.73 -4.74 -13.92
CA GLY A 612 12.37 -4.24 -14.12
C GLY A 612 12.27 -3.07 -15.08
N MET A 613 13.17 -2.96 -16.07
CA MET A 613 13.29 -1.79 -16.97
C MET A 613 12.22 -1.75 -18.09
N ALA A 614 10.96 -1.99 -17.72
CA ALA A 614 9.81 -1.76 -18.58
C ALA A 614 9.43 -0.27 -18.62
N ASP A 615 8.86 0.20 -19.72
CA ASP A 615 8.52 1.63 -19.92
C ASP A 615 7.55 2.18 -18.86
N LYS A 616 6.69 1.31 -18.31
CA LYS A 616 5.76 1.64 -17.21
C LYS A 616 6.46 1.85 -15.86
N ALA A 617 7.59 1.17 -15.62
CA ALA A 617 8.33 1.24 -14.37
C ALA A 617 9.38 2.36 -14.42
N PHE A 618 10.14 2.46 -15.52
CA PHE A 618 11.11 3.52 -15.75
C PHE A 618 11.10 3.93 -17.23
N PRO A 619 10.88 5.21 -17.58
CA PRO A 619 10.71 6.39 -16.70
C PRO A 619 9.35 6.47 -16.00
N GLY A 620 8.41 5.58 -16.37
CA GLY A 620 7.08 5.51 -15.78
C GLY A 620 6.24 6.75 -16.05
N ARG A 621 5.21 6.95 -15.21
CA ARG A 621 4.33 8.11 -15.32
C ARG A 621 5.02 9.33 -14.69
N LYS A 622 5.09 10.44 -15.43
CA LYS A 622 5.53 11.73 -14.88
C LYS A 622 4.78 12.01 -13.57
N PRO A 623 5.49 12.28 -12.46
CA PRO A 623 4.86 12.66 -11.21
C PRO A 623 3.90 13.84 -11.41
N ARG A 624 2.76 13.81 -10.72
CA ARG A 624 1.83 14.95 -10.74
C ARG A 624 2.51 16.13 -10.04
N GLU A 625 2.69 17.24 -10.75
CA GLU A 625 3.12 18.50 -10.14
C GLU A 625 2.09 18.93 -9.09
N PRO A 626 2.53 19.45 -7.92
CA PRO A 626 1.60 20.04 -6.94
C PRO A 626 0.79 21.17 -7.61
N THR A 627 -0.32 21.55 -6.97
CA THR A 627 -1.23 22.62 -7.42
C THR A 627 -0.44 23.76 -8.05
N ALA A 628 -0.71 24.07 -9.32
CA ALA A 628 0.20 24.80 -10.19
C ALA A 628 0.65 26.14 -9.57
N LEU A 629 1.86 26.15 -9.00
CA LEU A 629 2.50 27.37 -8.56
C LEU A 629 2.95 28.16 -9.79
N PRO A 630 2.83 29.49 -9.77
CA PRO A 630 3.24 30.31 -10.89
C PRO A 630 4.76 30.26 -11.03
N MET A 631 5.28 29.97 -12.23
CA MET A 631 6.73 29.91 -12.44
C MET A 631 7.43 31.22 -12.07
N ALA A 632 6.76 32.37 -12.25
CA ALA A 632 7.27 33.68 -11.85
C ALA A 632 7.49 33.84 -10.33
N LEU A 633 6.88 32.98 -9.50
CA LEU A 633 7.15 32.90 -8.07
C LEU A 633 8.39 32.02 -7.78
N LEU A 634 8.60 30.96 -8.57
CA LEU A 634 9.68 29.98 -8.38
C LEU A 634 11.02 30.42 -8.99
N GLU A 635 10.96 31.12 -10.11
CA GLU A 635 12.08 31.71 -10.81
C GLU A 635 11.95 33.23 -10.65
N SER A 636 12.91 33.88 -9.99
CA SER A 636 12.95 35.35 -9.81
C SER A 636 13.11 36.13 -11.14
N ILE A 637 12.94 35.45 -12.28
CA ILE A 637 13.04 35.95 -13.64
C ILE A 637 11.73 35.58 -14.32
N ALA A 638 11.03 36.57 -14.88
CA ALA A 638 9.79 36.34 -15.61
C ALA A 638 10.00 35.30 -16.73
N PRO A 639 9.25 34.18 -16.76
CA PRO A 639 9.37 33.23 -17.85
C PRO A 639 8.76 33.83 -19.12
N THR A 640 9.59 34.01 -20.13
CA THR A 640 9.13 34.23 -21.50
C THR A 640 8.60 32.92 -22.07
N GLY A 641 7.33 32.62 -21.77
CA GLY A 641 6.56 31.61 -22.49
C GLY A 641 6.12 30.38 -21.68
N ARG A 642 4.96 29.86 -22.06
CA ARG A 642 4.33 28.68 -21.45
C ARG A 642 4.99 27.42 -22.03
N ALA A 643 5.73 26.66 -21.22
CA ALA A 643 6.12 25.30 -21.62
C ALA A 643 4.85 24.45 -21.81
N THR A 644 4.63 23.90 -23.00
CA THR A 644 3.49 23.00 -23.28
C THR A 644 3.60 21.74 -22.43
N SER A 645 2.49 21.02 -22.22
CA SER A 645 2.49 19.73 -21.51
C SER A 645 3.45 18.71 -22.17
N GLN A 646 3.64 18.83 -23.48
CA GLN A 646 4.60 18.05 -24.25
C GLN A 646 6.05 18.43 -23.94
N ALA A 647 6.39 19.72 -23.89
CA ALA A 647 7.73 20.18 -23.51
C ALA A 647 8.10 19.72 -22.08
N LYS A 648 7.17 19.87 -21.13
CA LYS A 648 7.30 19.39 -19.74
C LYS A 648 7.45 17.88 -19.61
N ARG A 649 6.92 17.10 -20.58
CA ARG A 649 7.09 15.64 -20.63
C ARG A 649 8.44 15.27 -21.22
N GLN A 650 8.88 15.97 -22.27
CA GLN A 650 10.20 15.78 -22.87
C GLN A 650 11.31 16.06 -21.86
N GLU A 651 11.21 17.15 -21.11
CA GLU A 651 12.13 17.50 -20.02
C GLU A 651 12.23 16.39 -18.95
N PHE A 652 11.09 15.83 -18.53
CA PHE A 652 11.06 14.71 -17.59
C PHE A 652 11.80 13.47 -18.13
N ILE A 653 11.57 13.13 -19.41
CA ILE A 653 12.25 12.01 -20.06
C ILE A 653 13.76 12.28 -20.18
N GLU A 654 14.15 13.51 -20.48
CA GLU A 654 15.56 13.90 -20.59
C GLU A 654 16.28 13.80 -19.25
N LYS A 655 15.65 14.26 -18.17
CA LYS A 655 16.16 14.06 -16.81
C LYS A 655 16.30 12.59 -16.44
N CYS A 656 15.39 11.73 -16.89
CA CYS A 656 15.52 10.28 -16.70
C CYS A 656 16.67 9.67 -17.52
N ARG A 657 16.93 10.15 -18.75
CA ARG A 657 18.11 9.73 -19.55
C ARG A 657 19.40 10.10 -18.86
N GLU A 658 19.50 11.35 -18.40
CA GLU A 658 20.66 11.84 -17.66
C GLU A 658 20.89 11.03 -16.37
N THR A 659 19.80 10.77 -15.62
CA THR A 659 19.85 9.94 -14.41
C THR A 659 20.39 8.56 -14.71
N LEU A 660 19.88 7.90 -15.75
CA LEU A 660 20.31 6.56 -16.11
C LEU A 660 21.76 6.53 -16.60
N SER A 661 22.14 7.50 -17.44
CA SER A 661 23.51 7.69 -17.92
C SER A 661 24.49 7.82 -16.74
N ASN A 662 24.17 8.67 -15.76
CA ASN A 662 24.97 8.83 -14.54
C ASN A 662 25.07 7.54 -13.72
N LEU A 663 23.98 6.78 -13.56
CA LEU A 663 23.99 5.51 -12.82
C LEU A 663 24.77 4.41 -13.55
N MET A 664 24.78 4.38 -14.89
CA MET A 664 25.63 3.45 -15.66
C MET A 664 27.11 3.70 -15.40
N LEU A 665 27.51 4.96 -15.24
CA LEU A 665 28.89 5.37 -14.94
C LEU A 665 29.32 5.07 -13.49
N CYS A 666 28.42 4.53 -12.65
CA CYS A 666 28.77 3.93 -11.37
C CYS A 666 29.28 2.48 -11.49
N ALA A 667 29.18 1.87 -12.68
CA ALA A 667 29.71 0.54 -12.96
C ALA A 667 31.16 0.62 -13.46
N LYS A 668 32.02 -0.27 -12.96
CA LYS A 668 33.42 -0.38 -13.41
C LYS A 668 33.53 -1.22 -14.68
N LEU A 669 32.91 -2.42 -14.68
CA LEU A 669 33.13 -3.44 -15.70
C LEU A 669 31.91 -3.65 -16.60
N ASN A 670 30.76 -4.00 -16.01
CA ASN A 670 29.61 -4.49 -16.80
C ASN A 670 28.29 -3.86 -16.34
N VAL A 671 27.35 -3.72 -17.29
CA VAL A 671 25.96 -3.34 -17.02
C VAL A 671 25.02 -4.36 -17.65
N VAL A 672 24.01 -4.79 -16.90
CA VAL A 672 22.96 -5.69 -17.39
C VAL A 672 21.61 -5.02 -17.24
N PHE A 673 20.80 -5.00 -18.29
CA PHE A 673 19.42 -4.55 -18.22
C PHE A 673 18.45 -5.71 -18.41
N THR A 674 17.45 -5.80 -17.55
CA THR A 674 16.36 -6.77 -17.67
C THR A 674 15.01 -6.05 -17.74
N ALA A 675 14.06 -6.63 -18.48
CA ALA A 675 12.70 -6.16 -18.53
C ALA A 675 11.72 -7.33 -18.66
N SER A 676 10.55 -7.23 -18.05
CA SER A 676 9.47 -8.21 -18.14
C SER A 676 8.09 -7.55 -18.32
N GLY A 677 7.10 -8.35 -18.75
CA GLY A 677 5.68 -7.97 -18.66
C GLY A 677 5.23 -6.77 -19.51
N GLY A 678 5.99 -6.38 -20.53
CA GLY A 678 5.63 -5.27 -21.42
C GLY A 678 6.75 -4.80 -22.35
N THR A 679 6.55 -3.62 -22.93
CA THR A 679 7.57 -2.96 -23.76
C THR A 679 8.74 -2.48 -22.88
N PRO A 680 10.00 -2.79 -23.25
CA PRO A 680 11.17 -2.22 -22.61
C PRO A 680 11.13 -0.69 -22.58
N SER A 681 11.88 -0.10 -21.64
CA SER A 681 11.96 1.35 -21.48
C SER A 681 12.33 2.05 -22.79
N ARG A 682 11.56 3.07 -23.18
CA ARG A 682 11.88 3.90 -24.36
C ARG A 682 13.23 4.61 -24.25
N ILE A 683 13.73 4.81 -23.02
CA ILE A 683 15.03 5.44 -22.76
C ILE A 683 16.16 4.52 -23.22
N LEU A 684 15.96 3.20 -23.12
CA LEU A 684 16.96 2.19 -23.47
C LEU A 684 17.03 1.89 -24.98
N ALA A 685 16.19 2.51 -25.82
CA ALA A 685 16.15 2.23 -27.25
C ALA A 685 17.52 2.21 -27.96
N PRO A 686 18.48 3.12 -27.67
CA PRO A 686 19.83 3.07 -28.27
C PRO A 686 20.63 1.82 -27.89
N LEU A 687 20.39 1.28 -26.70
CA LEU A 687 21.11 0.14 -26.10
C LEU A 687 20.37 -1.20 -26.30
N TRP A 688 19.07 -1.16 -26.58
CA TRP A 688 18.17 -2.32 -26.65
C TRP A 688 17.99 -2.86 -28.07
N GLN A 689 19.09 -3.08 -28.78
CA GLN A 689 19.05 -3.45 -30.21
C GLN A 689 18.85 -4.95 -30.45
N SER A 690 19.48 -5.80 -29.63
CA SER A 690 19.42 -7.28 -29.77
C SER A 690 19.30 -7.97 -28.40
N PRO A 691 18.16 -7.83 -27.71
CA PRO A 691 17.98 -8.44 -26.39
C PRO A 691 17.93 -9.95 -26.48
N THR A 692 18.55 -10.62 -25.50
CA THR A 692 18.36 -12.07 -25.30
C THR A 692 16.94 -12.29 -24.78
N VAL A 693 16.10 -12.93 -25.60
CA VAL A 693 14.72 -13.24 -25.23
C VAL A 693 14.69 -14.57 -24.48
N HIS A 694 14.23 -14.51 -23.24
CA HIS A 694 13.99 -15.69 -22.40
C HIS A 694 12.52 -16.07 -22.50
N HIS A 695 12.27 -17.25 -23.06
CA HIS A 695 10.96 -17.85 -23.02
C HIS A 695 10.69 -18.38 -21.61
N PRO A 696 9.45 -18.30 -21.12
CA PRO A 696 9.12 -18.88 -19.81
C PRO A 696 9.56 -20.34 -19.85
N PRO A 697 10.21 -20.86 -18.78
CA PRO A 697 10.42 -22.29 -18.67
C PRO A 697 9.05 -22.91 -18.87
N GLY A 698 8.93 -23.79 -19.89
CA GLY A 698 7.64 -24.37 -20.27
C GLY A 698 6.93 -24.76 -19.00
N ARG A 699 5.78 -24.11 -18.70
CA ARG A 699 5.08 -24.25 -17.41
C ARG A 699 5.20 -25.72 -17.03
N PRO A 700 5.62 -26.10 -15.81
CA PRO A 700 5.30 -27.42 -15.34
C PRO A 700 3.80 -27.52 -15.59
N SER A 701 3.41 -28.35 -16.55
CA SER A 701 2.01 -28.51 -16.91
C SER A 701 1.37 -28.77 -15.57
N LEU A 702 0.52 -27.83 -15.09
CA LEU A 702 -0.38 -28.08 -13.96
C LEU A 702 -0.78 -29.53 -14.14
N PRO A 703 -0.38 -30.46 -13.24
CA PRO A 703 -0.33 -31.89 -13.55
C PRO A 703 -1.62 -32.17 -14.26
N ARG A 704 -1.52 -32.37 -15.59
CA ARG A 704 -2.62 -32.15 -16.55
C ARG A 704 -3.80 -32.81 -15.88
N ARG A 705 -4.70 -31.98 -15.28
CA ARG A 705 -5.67 -32.45 -14.28
C ARG A 705 -6.17 -33.71 -14.91
N ARG A 706 -5.84 -34.89 -14.34
CA ARG A 706 -6.01 -36.16 -15.07
C ARG A 706 -7.37 -36.00 -15.69
N ASP A 707 -7.40 -35.92 -17.02
CA ASP A 707 -8.65 -35.89 -17.72
C ASP A 707 -9.14 -37.28 -17.37
N ASP A 708 -9.90 -37.37 -16.28
CA ASP A 708 -10.61 -38.54 -15.85
C ASP A 708 -11.75 -38.68 -16.88
N THR A 709 -11.37 -38.81 -18.15
CA THR A 709 -12.22 -39.19 -19.28
C THR A 709 -12.79 -40.58 -19.02
N ALA A 710 -12.19 -41.35 -18.11
CA ALA A 710 -12.77 -42.57 -17.58
C ALA A 710 -14.05 -42.33 -16.74
N ASP A 711 -14.19 -41.19 -16.07
CA ASP A 711 -15.34 -40.88 -15.19
C ASP A 711 -16.40 -39.98 -15.85
N GLN A 712 -16.08 -39.41 -17.02
CA GLN A 712 -17.04 -38.72 -17.89
C GLN A 712 -17.89 -39.68 -18.75
N ALA A 713 -17.49 -40.95 -18.89
CA ALA A 713 -18.18 -41.92 -19.73
C ALA A 713 -19.40 -42.60 -19.08
N LYS A 714 -19.62 -42.40 -17.77
CA LYS A 714 -20.81 -42.93 -17.08
C LYS A 714 -21.91 -41.87 -17.01
N GLU A 715 -23.08 -42.21 -17.56
CA GLU A 715 -24.32 -41.45 -17.38
C GLU A 715 -24.53 -41.12 -15.90
N LEU A 716 -24.86 -39.86 -15.61
CA LEU A 716 -25.14 -39.44 -14.24
C LEU A 716 -26.42 -40.13 -13.76
N GLN A 717 -26.32 -40.97 -12.73
CA GLN A 717 -27.49 -41.66 -12.18
C GLN A 717 -28.33 -40.69 -11.35
N LEU A 718 -29.62 -40.59 -11.66
CA LEU A 718 -30.60 -39.77 -10.96
C LEU A 718 -31.67 -40.70 -10.38
N GLU A 719 -31.89 -40.65 -9.06
CA GLU A 719 -32.95 -41.44 -8.41
C GLU A 719 -34.32 -40.75 -8.45
N HIS A 720 -34.31 -39.42 -8.42
CA HIS A 720 -35.51 -38.59 -8.49
C HIS A 720 -35.16 -37.19 -9.03
N VAL A 721 -36.20 -36.47 -9.45
CA VAL A 721 -36.18 -35.03 -9.70
C VAL A 721 -37.26 -34.34 -8.87
N SER A 722 -37.04 -33.08 -8.51
CA SER A 722 -38.02 -32.19 -7.93
C SER A 722 -38.20 -30.94 -8.80
N PHE A 723 -39.26 -30.16 -8.55
CA PHE A 723 -39.44 -28.86 -9.21
C PHE A 723 -38.19 -27.98 -9.06
N SER A 724 -37.64 -27.85 -7.85
CA SER A 724 -36.47 -27.00 -7.61
C SER A 724 -35.22 -27.48 -8.35
N GLN A 725 -35.06 -28.79 -8.55
CA GLN A 725 -33.97 -29.36 -9.38
C GLN A 725 -34.16 -29.06 -10.86
N LEU A 726 -35.38 -29.19 -11.38
CA LEU A 726 -35.71 -28.90 -12.79
C LEU A 726 -35.56 -27.41 -13.08
N ASP A 727 -36.14 -26.54 -12.26
CA ASP A 727 -36.05 -25.09 -12.40
C ASP A 727 -34.59 -24.59 -12.28
N GLU A 728 -33.79 -25.14 -11.36
CA GLU A 728 -32.37 -24.80 -11.23
C GLU A 728 -31.57 -25.15 -12.49
N PHE A 729 -31.82 -26.33 -13.09
CA PHE A 729 -31.19 -26.71 -14.36
C PHE A 729 -31.64 -25.85 -15.53
N MET A 730 -32.95 -25.61 -15.66
CA MET A 730 -33.49 -24.82 -16.77
C MET A 730 -33.04 -23.36 -16.74
N ARG A 731 -32.88 -22.77 -15.56
CA ARG A 731 -32.31 -21.41 -15.42
C ARG A 731 -30.85 -21.37 -15.83
N CYS A 732 -30.04 -22.33 -15.38
CA CYS A 732 -28.65 -22.48 -15.80
C CYS A 732 -28.12 -23.88 -15.46
N PRO A 733 -27.79 -24.72 -16.46
CA PRO A 733 -27.26 -26.07 -16.23
C PRO A 733 -25.98 -26.10 -15.38
N TYR A 734 -25.11 -25.10 -15.55
CA TYR A 734 -23.90 -24.99 -14.73
C TYR A 734 -24.19 -24.70 -13.26
N ARG A 735 -25.27 -23.96 -12.95
CA ARG A 735 -25.72 -23.74 -11.56
C ARG A 735 -26.14 -25.07 -10.92
N TYR A 736 -26.92 -25.88 -11.64
CA TYR A 736 -27.28 -27.23 -11.20
C TYR A 736 -26.04 -28.10 -10.97
N TYR A 737 -25.05 -28.05 -11.86
CA TYR A 737 -23.80 -28.78 -11.69
C TYR A 737 -23.08 -28.40 -10.39
N LEU A 738 -22.89 -27.11 -10.11
CA LEU A 738 -22.22 -26.66 -8.89
C LEU A 738 -23.00 -27.04 -7.62
N ALA A 739 -24.33 -26.86 -7.64
CA ALA A 739 -25.18 -27.10 -6.47
C ALA A 739 -25.42 -28.59 -6.18
N ARG A 740 -25.68 -29.40 -7.20
CA ARG A 740 -26.21 -30.78 -7.05
C ARG A 740 -25.18 -31.85 -7.36
N VAL A 741 -24.26 -31.58 -8.28
CA VAL A 741 -23.21 -32.53 -8.68
C VAL A 741 -21.94 -32.32 -7.86
N VAL A 742 -21.41 -31.09 -7.85
CA VAL A 742 -20.21 -30.74 -7.05
C VAL A 742 -20.55 -30.57 -5.56
N LYS A 743 -21.82 -30.25 -5.25
CA LYS A 743 -22.32 -30.01 -3.89
C LYS A 743 -21.59 -28.87 -3.18
N ILE A 744 -21.39 -27.77 -3.90
CA ILE A 744 -20.94 -26.52 -3.28
C ILE A 744 -22.10 -25.91 -2.51
N ASP A 745 -21.91 -25.71 -1.22
CA ASP A 745 -22.90 -25.07 -0.36
C ASP A 745 -23.19 -23.65 -0.85
N GLN A 746 -24.49 -23.34 -0.98
CA GLN A 746 -24.95 -22.01 -1.34
C GLN A 746 -25.02 -21.14 -0.09
N PRO A 747 -24.46 -19.92 -0.08
CA PRO A 747 -24.76 -18.98 0.99
C PRO A 747 -26.28 -18.75 1.02
N THR A 748 -26.87 -18.97 2.20
CA THR A 748 -28.28 -18.64 2.45
C THR A 748 -28.49 -17.16 2.16
N SER A 749 -29.59 -16.81 1.51
CA SER A 749 -29.94 -15.41 1.22
C SER A 749 -31.09 -14.95 2.11
N PRO A 750 -31.17 -13.65 2.46
CA PRO A 750 -32.27 -13.11 3.25
C PRO A 750 -33.65 -13.48 2.70
N GLY A 751 -33.82 -13.46 1.37
CA GLY A 751 -35.09 -13.81 0.74
C GLY A 751 -35.47 -15.28 0.86
N LEU A 752 -34.48 -16.19 0.88
CA LEU A 752 -34.74 -17.61 1.10
C LEU A 752 -35.16 -17.88 2.54
N VAL A 753 -34.48 -17.26 3.52
CA VAL A 753 -34.84 -17.38 4.94
C VAL A 753 -36.21 -16.77 5.21
N TYR A 754 -36.48 -15.58 4.68
CA TYR A 754 -37.78 -14.92 4.77
C TYR A 754 -38.91 -15.80 4.23
N GLY A 755 -38.73 -16.33 3.02
CA GLY A 755 -39.76 -17.16 2.39
C GLY A 755 -39.98 -18.48 3.09
N ARG A 756 -38.91 -19.24 3.40
CA ARG A 756 -39.03 -20.52 4.10
C ARG A 756 -39.71 -20.36 5.45
N SER A 757 -39.32 -19.36 6.24
CA SER A 757 -39.87 -19.17 7.59
C SER A 757 -41.36 -18.80 7.56
N LEU A 758 -41.78 -18.03 6.56
CA LEU A 758 -43.20 -17.76 6.33
C LEU A 758 -44.00 -19.01 5.95
N HIS A 759 -43.46 -19.86 5.07
CA HIS A 759 -44.13 -21.11 4.69
C HIS A 759 -44.30 -22.04 5.89
N GLU A 760 -43.28 -22.20 6.74
CA GLU A 760 -43.37 -23.00 7.97
C GLU A 760 -44.46 -22.48 8.92
N GLY A 761 -44.55 -21.16 9.10
CA GLY A 761 -45.62 -20.54 9.89
C GLY A 761 -47.02 -20.76 9.30
N ILE A 762 -47.16 -20.62 7.98
CA ILE A 762 -48.43 -20.85 7.27
C ILE A 762 -48.85 -22.32 7.34
N ALA A 763 -47.91 -23.24 7.17
CA ALA A 763 -48.17 -24.67 7.27
C ALA A 763 -48.61 -25.06 8.69
N ALA A 764 -47.93 -24.55 9.71
CA ALA A 764 -48.29 -24.77 11.11
C ALA A 764 -49.70 -24.27 11.43
N TRP A 765 -50.07 -23.07 10.94
CA TRP A 765 -51.43 -22.55 11.10
C TRP A 765 -52.46 -23.38 10.31
N SER A 766 -52.17 -23.66 9.03
CA SER A 766 -53.11 -24.32 8.11
C SER A 766 -53.41 -25.76 8.51
N SER A 767 -52.51 -26.43 9.23
CA SER A 767 -52.67 -27.81 9.67
C SER A 767 -53.75 -27.97 10.75
N ASP A 768 -53.89 -26.99 11.64
CA ASP A 768 -54.92 -26.98 12.68
C ASP A 768 -55.37 -25.54 13.01
N PRO A 769 -56.17 -24.90 12.13
CA PRO A 769 -56.49 -23.48 12.27
C PRO A 769 -57.49 -23.18 13.40
N TRP A 770 -58.07 -24.20 14.02
CA TRP A 770 -59.18 -24.06 14.99
C TRP A 770 -58.77 -24.31 16.44
N VAL A 771 -57.52 -24.71 16.70
CA VAL A 771 -57.02 -24.79 18.08
C VAL A 771 -56.78 -23.39 18.67
N PRO A 772 -57.00 -23.20 19.99
CA PRO A 772 -56.86 -21.88 20.63
C PRO A 772 -55.50 -21.19 20.39
N ASP A 773 -54.44 -21.99 20.27
CA ASP A 773 -53.06 -21.52 20.14
C ASP A 773 -52.53 -21.50 18.70
N ALA A 774 -53.39 -21.66 17.68
CA ALA A 774 -52.98 -21.79 16.27
C ALA A 774 -52.09 -20.63 15.79
N SER A 775 -52.44 -19.38 16.14
CA SER A 775 -51.65 -18.20 15.78
C SER A 775 -50.28 -18.16 16.47
N GLN A 776 -50.19 -18.62 17.72
CA GLN A 776 -48.93 -18.66 18.44
C GLN A 776 -48.02 -19.78 17.91
N ASN A 777 -48.59 -20.96 17.64
CA ASN A 777 -47.87 -22.08 17.03
C ASN A 777 -47.26 -21.69 15.67
N ALA A 778 -47.98 -20.89 14.88
CA ALA A 778 -47.50 -20.36 13.61
C ALA A 778 -46.30 -19.41 13.78
N LEU A 779 -46.35 -18.51 14.77
CA LEU A 779 -45.25 -17.61 15.11
C LEU A 779 -44.03 -18.39 15.63
N ASP A 780 -44.25 -19.40 16.45
CA ASP A 780 -43.18 -20.24 16.98
C ASP A 780 -42.49 -21.04 15.86
N ALA A 781 -43.26 -21.56 14.90
CA ALA A 781 -42.72 -22.24 13.72
C ALA A 781 -41.91 -21.29 12.82
N LEU A 782 -42.38 -20.05 12.61
CA LEU A 782 -41.65 -19.02 11.88
C LEU A 782 -40.33 -18.68 12.58
N ASN A 783 -40.35 -18.46 13.89
CA ASN A 783 -39.14 -18.12 14.65
C ASN A 783 -38.15 -19.28 14.71
N ALA A 784 -38.62 -20.52 14.83
CA ALA A 784 -37.77 -21.72 14.88
C ALA A 784 -37.06 -22.00 13.55
N SER A 785 -37.65 -21.58 12.41
CA SER A 785 -37.09 -21.75 11.08
C SER A 785 -36.25 -20.57 10.58
N TRP A 786 -36.22 -19.46 11.33
CA TRP A 786 -35.46 -18.26 10.98
C TRP A 786 -33.96 -18.43 11.22
N GLU A 787 -33.18 -18.53 10.14
CA GLU A 787 -31.72 -18.68 10.19
C GLU A 787 -31.00 -17.31 10.14
N SER A 788 -30.36 -16.93 11.25
CA SER A 788 -29.54 -15.72 11.35
C SER A 788 -28.24 -15.78 10.54
N GLY A 789 -27.73 -14.60 10.16
CA GLY A 789 -26.37 -14.44 9.61
C GLY A 789 -26.22 -14.44 8.09
N CYS A 790 -27.33 -14.44 7.36
CA CYS A 790 -27.34 -14.12 5.92
C CYS A 790 -27.64 -12.64 5.62
N PHE A 791 -27.91 -11.83 6.66
CA PHE A 791 -28.30 -10.43 6.56
C PHE A 791 -27.09 -9.48 6.58
N ARG A 792 -27.24 -8.29 6.00
CA ARG A 792 -26.20 -7.26 5.93
C ARG A 792 -25.90 -6.65 7.29
N SER A 793 -26.90 -6.53 8.16
CA SER A 793 -26.76 -6.08 9.53
C SER A 793 -27.83 -6.68 10.44
N LYS A 794 -27.65 -6.53 11.75
CA LYS A 794 -28.63 -6.96 12.74
C LYS A 794 -29.95 -6.18 12.61
N GLU A 795 -29.87 -4.90 12.27
CA GLU A 795 -31.07 -4.05 12.06
C GLU A 795 -31.87 -4.50 10.83
N GLU A 796 -31.20 -4.93 9.75
CA GLU A 796 -31.89 -5.53 8.59
C GLU A 796 -32.59 -6.84 8.97
N GLU A 797 -31.91 -7.69 9.75
CA GLU A 797 -32.46 -8.96 10.23
C GLU A 797 -33.73 -8.74 11.09
N GLU A 798 -33.65 -7.85 12.08
CA GLU A 798 -34.79 -7.49 12.94
C GLU A 798 -35.94 -6.89 12.13
N MET A 799 -35.65 -6.02 11.17
CA MET A 799 -36.66 -5.42 10.28
C MET A 799 -37.40 -6.50 9.46
N LEU A 800 -36.66 -7.44 8.85
CA LEU A 800 -37.25 -8.49 8.01
C LEU A 800 -38.03 -9.52 8.83
N LEU A 801 -37.58 -9.83 10.04
CA LEU A 801 -38.31 -10.73 10.95
C LEU A 801 -39.64 -10.11 11.37
N ASN A 802 -39.66 -8.81 11.70
CA ASN A 802 -40.89 -8.08 11.99
C ASN A 802 -41.82 -8.06 10.77
N GLN A 803 -41.29 -7.80 9.58
CA GLN A 803 -42.06 -7.84 8.34
C GLN A 803 -42.67 -9.23 8.05
N ALA A 804 -41.94 -10.31 8.34
CA ALA A 804 -42.44 -11.68 8.19
C ALA A 804 -43.55 -11.97 9.22
N THR A 805 -43.35 -11.54 10.47
CA THR A 805 -44.32 -11.66 11.55
C THR A 805 -45.63 -10.93 11.21
N ASP A 806 -45.54 -9.71 10.71
CA ASP A 806 -46.70 -8.91 10.28
C ASP A 806 -47.44 -9.55 9.09
N ALA A 807 -46.70 -10.08 8.12
CA ALA A 807 -47.29 -10.76 6.96
C ALA A 807 -48.01 -12.05 7.35
N LEU A 808 -47.44 -12.84 8.26
CA LEU A 808 -48.07 -14.05 8.80
C LEU A 808 -49.34 -13.70 9.59
N ALA A 809 -49.29 -12.68 10.44
CA ALA A 809 -50.45 -12.23 11.20
C ALA A 809 -51.58 -11.74 10.28
N ALA A 810 -51.24 -10.98 9.23
CA ALA A 810 -52.21 -10.52 8.23
C ALA A 810 -52.83 -11.69 7.44
N PHE A 811 -52.02 -12.68 7.06
CA PHE A 811 -52.50 -13.91 6.42
C PHE A 811 -53.51 -14.66 7.30
N ILE A 812 -53.16 -14.89 8.57
CA ILE A 812 -54.02 -15.58 9.54
C ILE A 812 -55.35 -14.84 9.72
N ALA A 813 -55.32 -13.52 9.87
CA ALA A 813 -56.52 -12.71 10.03
C ALA A 813 -57.46 -12.81 8.81
N PHE A 814 -56.89 -12.77 7.60
CA PHE A 814 -57.66 -12.88 6.35
C PHE A 814 -58.31 -14.26 6.18
N GLU A 815 -57.57 -15.33 6.40
CA GLU A 815 -58.06 -16.71 6.28
C GLU A 815 -59.08 -17.05 7.39
N THR A 816 -58.92 -16.49 8.59
CA THR A 816 -59.92 -16.65 9.67
C THR A 816 -61.25 -15.97 9.31
N ALA A 817 -61.21 -14.82 8.63
CA ALA A 817 -62.40 -14.12 8.16
C ALA A 817 -63.07 -14.81 6.96
N ASN A 818 -62.30 -15.56 6.16
CA ASN A 818 -62.76 -16.26 4.96
C ASN A 818 -62.32 -17.74 5.01
N PRO A 819 -62.91 -18.56 5.88
CA PRO A 819 -62.36 -19.86 6.22
C PRO A 819 -62.36 -20.83 5.03
N PRO A 820 -61.17 -21.32 4.62
CA PRO A 820 -61.06 -22.28 3.53
C PRO A 820 -61.41 -23.69 4.00
N ARG A 821 -61.86 -24.54 3.07
CA ARG A 821 -61.94 -25.99 3.30
C ARG A 821 -60.64 -26.63 2.83
N ILE A 822 -59.71 -26.83 3.78
CA ILE A 822 -58.39 -27.43 3.55
C ILE A 822 -58.51 -28.96 3.62
N ASP A 823 -57.99 -29.66 2.61
CA ASP A 823 -57.94 -31.12 2.55
C ASP A 823 -56.58 -31.65 3.04
N ALA A 824 -55.50 -30.99 2.65
CA ALA A 824 -54.14 -31.36 3.05
C ALA A 824 -53.20 -30.14 3.08
N VAL A 825 -52.16 -30.23 3.92
CA VAL A 825 -51.11 -29.20 4.11
C VAL A 825 -49.75 -29.89 4.10
N GLU A 826 -48.77 -29.32 3.40
CA GLU A 826 -47.40 -29.86 3.28
C GLU A 826 -47.38 -31.37 2.96
N SER A 827 -48.26 -31.80 2.05
CA SER A 827 -48.44 -33.22 1.73
C SER A 827 -47.43 -33.68 0.66
N PRO A 828 -46.58 -34.69 0.94
CA PRO A 828 -45.57 -35.16 0.00
C PRO A 828 -46.18 -36.04 -1.10
N PHE A 829 -45.58 -35.99 -2.29
CA PHE A 829 -45.91 -36.90 -3.40
C PHE A 829 -44.66 -37.53 -4.02
N ASP A 830 -44.83 -38.73 -4.56
CA ASP A 830 -43.82 -39.48 -5.30
C ASP A 830 -44.50 -40.19 -6.48
N ILE A 831 -44.34 -39.65 -7.68
CA ILE A 831 -44.91 -40.24 -8.90
C ILE A 831 -43.81 -40.78 -9.81
N ASN A 832 -44.08 -41.89 -10.49
CA ASN A 832 -43.18 -42.39 -11.51
C ASN A 832 -43.45 -41.68 -12.84
N VAL A 833 -42.39 -41.27 -13.54
CA VAL A 833 -42.44 -40.67 -14.88
C VAL A 833 -41.77 -41.66 -15.86
N PRO A 834 -42.55 -42.59 -16.47
CA PRO A 834 -42.02 -43.67 -17.28
C PRO A 834 -41.21 -43.18 -18.49
N GLU A 835 -41.60 -42.08 -19.12
CA GLU A 835 -40.98 -41.47 -20.30
C GLU A 835 -39.52 -41.10 -20.07
N ALA A 836 -39.17 -40.80 -18.82
CA ALA A 836 -37.83 -40.41 -18.40
C ALA A 836 -37.14 -41.47 -17.53
N ASN A 837 -37.84 -42.55 -17.15
CA ASN A 837 -37.41 -43.53 -16.15
C ASN A 837 -36.85 -42.84 -14.89
N ILE A 838 -37.67 -41.99 -14.27
CA ILE A 838 -37.31 -41.19 -13.09
C ILE A 838 -38.53 -41.00 -12.18
N ARG A 839 -38.30 -40.74 -10.89
CA ARG A 839 -39.36 -40.33 -9.97
C ARG A 839 -39.44 -38.81 -9.86
N LEU A 840 -40.64 -38.24 -9.93
CA LEU A 840 -40.89 -36.84 -9.60
C LEU A 840 -41.39 -36.75 -8.16
N LYS A 841 -40.63 -36.06 -7.31
CA LYS A 841 -40.93 -35.86 -5.89
C LYS A 841 -41.17 -34.39 -5.58
N GLY A 842 -42.10 -34.12 -4.68
CA GLY A 842 -42.38 -32.78 -4.20
C GLY A 842 -43.30 -32.80 -2.99
N VAL A 843 -43.69 -31.59 -2.58
CA VAL A 843 -44.61 -31.37 -1.45
C VAL A 843 -45.59 -30.29 -1.90
N TRP A 844 -46.89 -30.57 -1.77
CA TRP A 844 -47.92 -29.56 -1.99
C TRP A 844 -48.04 -28.69 -0.75
N ASP A 845 -47.87 -27.37 -0.90
CA ASP A 845 -48.02 -26.42 0.20
C ASP A 845 -49.41 -26.56 0.86
N ARG A 846 -50.49 -26.52 0.04
CA ARG A 846 -51.87 -26.71 0.50
C ARG A 846 -52.78 -27.23 -0.61
N ILE A 847 -53.78 -28.04 -0.26
CA ILE A 847 -54.85 -28.53 -1.16
C ILE A 847 -56.20 -28.06 -0.60
N ASP A 848 -56.96 -27.32 -1.40
CA ASP A 848 -58.25 -26.74 -1.01
C ASP A 848 -59.41 -27.38 -1.79
N VAL A 849 -60.56 -27.55 -1.13
CA VAL A 849 -61.80 -28.01 -1.76
C VAL A 849 -62.79 -26.86 -1.85
N ARG A 850 -63.07 -26.42 -3.07
CA ARG A 850 -64.07 -25.38 -3.38
C ARG A 850 -65.39 -26.02 -3.81
N ALA A 851 -66.43 -25.21 -3.98
CA ALA A 851 -67.75 -25.69 -4.39
C ALA A 851 -67.74 -26.35 -5.79
N ASP A 852 -66.79 -25.96 -6.65
CA ASP A 852 -66.65 -26.41 -8.03
C ASP A 852 -65.53 -27.46 -8.25
N GLY A 853 -64.77 -27.81 -7.20
CA GLY A 853 -63.76 -28.87 -7.25
C GLY A 853 -62.52 -28.61 -6.37
N THR A 854 -61.52 -29.48 -6.51
CA THR A 854 -60.26 -29.40 -5.76
C THR A 854 -59.24 -28.52 -6.45
N TYR A 855 -58.54 -27.68 -5.68
CA TYR A 855 -57.50 -26.79 -6.16
C TYR A 855 -56.18 -27.03 -5.41
N VAL A 856 -55.08 -27.08 -6.15
CA VAL A 856 -53.73 -27.11 -5.56
C VAL A 856 -53.26 -25.68 -5.34
N VAL A 857 -52.87 -25.32 -4.11
CA VAL A 857 -52.48 -23.95 -3.75
C VAL A 857 -50.97 -23.86 -3.56
N GLU A 858 -50.37 -22.86 -4.18
CA GLU A 858 -48.94 -22.50 -4.09
C GLU A 858 -48.81 -21.11 -3.46
N PHE A 859 -48.05 -21.00 -2.37
CA PHE A 859 -47.77 -19.71 -1.75
C PHE A 859 -46.46 -19.12 -2.27
N LYS A 860 -46.43 -17.79 -2.44
CA LYS A 860 -45.23 -17.03 -2.80
C LYS A 860 -45.06 -15.85 -1.88
N SER A 861 -43.90 -15.74 -1.24
CA SER A 861 -43.54 -14.55 -0.47
C SER A 861 -42.73 -13.56 -1.32
N ASN A 862 -42.77 -12.28 -0.93
CA ASN A 862 -41.96 -11.24 -1.53
C ASN A 862 -41.46 -10.25 -0.47
N MET A 863 -40.15 -10.11 -0.34
CA MET A 863 -39.55 -9.16 0.59
C MET A 863 -39.95 -7.70 0.31
N SER A 864 -40.30 -7.36 -0.94
CA SER A 864 -40.61 -5.96 -1.29
C SER A 864 -42.05 -5.53 -0.94
N ASN A 865 -42.92 -6.43 -0.48
CA ASN A 865 -44.36 -6.18 -0.21
C ASN A 865 -45.08 -5.34 -1.30
N GLY A 866 -44.64 -5.45 -2.56
CA GLY A 866 -45.21 -4.69 -3.68
C GLY A 866 -46.37 -5.42 -4.35
N PRO A 867 -47.25 -4.69 -5.08
CA PRO A 867 -48.35 -5.30 -5.83
C PRO A 867 -47.83 -6.28 -6.88
N ARG A 868 -48.51 -7.43 -7.02
CA ARG A 868 -48.15 -8.51 -7.94
C ARG A 868 -49.38 -8.97 -8.72
N ASN A 869 -49.17 -9.27 -10.00
CA ASN A 869 -50.17 -9.94 -10.81
C ASN A 869 -50.05 -11.46 -10.60
N ASN A 870 -50.79 -12.00 -9.62
CA ASN A 870 -50.77 -13.43 -9.31
C ASN A 870 -51.28 -14.29 -10.48
N GLN A 871 -52.21 -13.78 -11.30
CA GLN A 871 -52.71 -14.49 -12.48
C GLN A 871 -51.59 -14.77 -13.49
N ALA A 872 -50.81 -13.75 -13.85
CA ALA A 872 -49.67 -13.91 -14.76
C ALA A 872 -48.57 -14.83 -14.19
N LEU A 873 -48.36 -14.79 -12.86
CA LEU A 873 -47.43 -15.69 -12.18
C LEU A 873 -47.93 -17.14 -12.18
N ALA A 874 -49.23 -17.36 -11.97
CA ALA A 874 -49.83 -18.69 -12.00
C ALA A 874 -49.75 -19.31 -13.40
N GLU A 875 -50.05 -18.56 -14.45
CA GLU A 875 -49.99 -19.02 -15.85
C GLU A 875 -48.58 -19.43 -16.28
N SER A 876 -47.55 -18.78 -15.71
CA SER A 876 -46.14 -19.07 -15.98
C SER A 876 -45.47 -20.00 -14.96
N SER A 877 -46.20 -20.45 -13.92
CA SER A 877 -45.65 -21.30 -12.85
C SER A 877 -45.54 -22.76 -13.30
N LEU A 878 -44.31 -23.18 -13.62
CA LEU A 878 -43.99 -24.59 -13.83
C LEU A 878 -44.24 -25.42 -12.55
N GLN A 879 -44.04 -24.84 -11.37
CA GLN A 879 -44.28 -25.53 -10.09
C GLN A 879 -45.76 -25.95 -10.00
N LEU A 880 -46.68 -25.02 -10.24
CA LEU A 880 -48.12 -25.26 -10.19
C LEU A 880 -48.56 -26.30 -11.23
N GLN A 881 -48.02 -26.22 -12.44
CA GLN A 881 -48.29 -27.20 -13.51
C GLN A 881 -47.86 -28.63 -13.10
N LEU A 882 -46.64 -28.78 -12.57
CA LEU A 882 -46.14 -30.07 -12.09
C LEU A 882 -46.94 -30.60 -10.91
N TYR A 883 -47.38 -29.71 -10.01
CA TYR A 883 -48.14 -30.08 -8.83
C TYR A 883 -49.56 -30.54 -9.17
N MET A 884 -50.22 -29.90 -10.15
CA MET A 884 -51.51 -30.37 -10.67
C MET A 884 -51.39 -31.72 -11.40
N LEU A 885 -50.35 -31.89 -12.22
CA LEU A 885 -50.04 -33.16 -12.89
C LEU A 885 -49.83 -34.29 -11.87
N ALA A 886 -49.06 -34.02 -10.81
CA ALA A 886 -48.84 -34.96 -9.73
C ALA A 886 -50.13 -35.31 -9.00
N TYR A 887 -51.01 -34.34 -8.78
CA TYR A 887 -52.30 -34.59 -8.12
C TYR A 887 -53.15 -35.55 -8.95
N ALA A 888 -53.24 -35.31 -10.26
CA ALA A 888 -53.96 -36.17 -11.18
C ALA A 888 -53.45 -37.63 -11.17
N HIS A 889 -52.13 -37.81 -11.09
CA HIS A 889 -51.50 -39.14 -11.05
C HIS A 889 -51.70 -39.85 -9.70
N VAL A 890 -51.56 -39.13 -8.59
CA VAL A 890 -51.69 -39.71 -7.25
C VAL A 890 -53.14 -40.10 -6.94
N HIS A 891 -54.09 -39.24 -7.29
CA HIS A 891 -55.50 -39.43 -6.93
C HIS A 891 -56.32 -40.10 -8.04
N GLY A 892 -55.77 -40.31 -9.24
CA GLY A 892 -56.45 -40.89 -10.39
C GLY A 892 -57.54 -40.01 -11.01
N VAL A 893 -57.74 -38.80 -10.48
CA VAL A 893 -58.65 -37.77 -10.99
C VAL A 893 -57.94 -36.42 -10.98
N PRO A 894 -58.06 -35.60 -12.04
CA PRO A 894 -57.39 -34.31 -12.09
C PRO A 894 -58.01 -33.30 -11.11
N PRO A 895 -57.22 -32.35 -10.59
CA PRO A 895 -57.78 -31.22 -9.86
C PRO A 895 -58.58 -30.34 -10.83
N ARG A 896 -59.44 -29.46 -10.28
CA ARG A 896 -60.10 -28.42 -11.08
C ARG A 896 -59.08 -27.43 -11.63
N GLY A 897 -58.09 -27.08 -10.82
CA GLY A 897 -57.01 -26.19 -11.22
C GLY A 897 -55.98 -25.97 -10.11
N GLY A 898 -55.12 -24.99 -10.33
CA GLY A 898 -54.11 -24.53 -9.40
C GLY A 898 -54.34 -23.06 -9.05
N VAL A 899 -53.96 -22.69 -7.84
CA VAL A 899 -54.08 -21.33 -7.31
C VAL A 899 -52.72 -20.86 -6.82
N LEU A 900 -52.26 -19.70 -7.27
CA LEU A 900 -51.08 -19.03 -6.75
C LEU A 900 -51.49 -17.84 -5.89
N ARG A 901 -50.97 -17.78 -4.66
CA ARG A 901 -51.23 -16.67 -3.73
C ARG A 901 -49.95 -16.02 -3.24
N SER A 902 -49.88 -14.70 -3.33
CA SER A 902 -48.81 -13.92 -2.72
C SER A 902 -49.08 -13.68 -1.23
N ILE A 903 -48.05 -13.85 -0.39
CA ILE A 903 -48.08 -13.50 1.03
C ILE A 903 -47.58 -12.07 1.16
N GLU A 904 -48.39 -11.21 1.78
CA GLU A 904 -48.22 -9.74 1.80
C GLU A 904 -48.88 -9.14 3.04
N SER A 905 -48.48 -7.93 3.40
CA SER A 905 -49.07 -7.17 4.51
C SER A 905 -49.48 -5.77 4.02
N PRO A 906 -50.77 -5.37 4.12
CA PRO A 906 -51.92 -6.19 4.54
C PRO A 906 -52.26 -7.29 3.51
N HIS A 907 -52.72 -8.45 3.99
CA HIS A 907 -52.98 -9.62 3.13
C HIS A 907 -54.31 -9.48 2.37
N GLY A 908 -54.37 -9.99 1.13
CA GLY A 908 -55.56 -9.95 0.28
C GLY A 908 -55.66 -8.70 -0.62
N LEU A 909 -54.53 -8.02 -0.88
CA LEU A 909 -54.46 -6.90 -1.81
C LEU A 909 -54.31 -7.37 -3.27
N ASN A 910 -53.63 -8.49 -3.47
CA ASN A 910 -53.50 -9.13 -4.76
C ASN A 910 -54.54 -10.25 -4.90
N ASP A 911 -55.34 -10.18 -5.96
CA ASP A 911 -56.29 -11.25 -6.32
C ASP A 911 -55.57 -12.61 -6.45
N GLU A 912 -56.29 -13.71 -6.20
CA GLU A 912 -55.75 -15.05 -6.46
C GLU A 912 -55.47 -15.24 -7.96
N GLY A 913 -54.33 -15.86 -8.29
CA GLY A 913 -54.07 -16.32 -9.65
C GLY A 913 -54.61 -17.72 -9.83
N VAL A 914 -55.58 -17.91 -10.73
CA VAL A 914 -56.25 -19.22 -10.93
C VAL A 914 -55.96 -19.74 -12.33
N VAL A 915 -55.44 -20.97 -12.42
CA VAL A 915 -55.20 -21.67 -13.67
C VAL A 915 -56.00 -22.97 -13.66
N GLN A 916 -56.83 -23.17 -14.67
CA GLN A 916 -57.59 -24.41 -14.81
C GLN A 916 -56.66 -25.53 -15.31
N TYR A 917 -56.90 -26.75 -14.85
CA TYR A 917 -56.15 -27.91 -15.33
C TYR A 917 -56.50 -28.21 -16.80
N ASP A 918 -55.47 -28.40 -17.64
CA ASP A 918 -55.61 -28.78 -19.04
C ASP A 918 -54.84 -30.07 -19.32
N ALA A 919 -55.56 -31.17 -19.54
CA ALA A 919 -54.96 -32.47 -19.85
C ALA A 919 -54.09 -32.45 -21.13
N LYS A 920 -54.27 -31.48 -22.04
CA LYS A 920 -53.41 -31.35 -23.23
C LYS A 920 -52.00 -30.83 -22.89
N ALA A 921 -51.84 -30.19 -21.73
CA ALA A 921 -50.55 -29.67 -21.28
C ALA A 921 -49.67 -30.78 -20.68
N ASP A 922 -50.25 -31.86 -20.16
CA ASP A 922 -49.53 -32.95 -19.50
C ASP A 922 -48.43 -33.57 -20.38
N ASP A 923 -48.76 -33.90 -21.63
CA ASP A 923 -47.81 -34.47 -22.59
C ASP A 923 -46.63 -33.52 -22.87
N HIS A 924 -46.85 -32.21 -22.82
CA HIS A 924 -45.79 -31.22 -23.00
C HIS A 924 -44.90 -31.15 -21.76
N ILE A 925 -45.49 -31.14 -20.56
CA ILE A 925 -44.78 -31.10 -19.28
C ILE A 925 -43.91 -32.36 -19.10
N LEU A 926 -44.47 -33.55 -19.33
CA LEU A 926 -43.76 -34.83 -19.24
C LEU A 926 -42.59 -34.90 -20.22
N ARG A 927 -42.76 -34.40 -21.46
CA ARG A 927 -41.65 -34.27 -22.43
C ARG A 927 -40.57 -33.30 -21.94
N GLY A 928 -40.94 -32.17 -21.35
CA GLY A 928 -39.99 -31.21 -20.77
C GLY A 928 -39.16 -31.80 -19.64
N ILE A 929 -39.78 -32.60 -18.76
CA ILE A 929 -39.08 -33.36 -17.72
C ILE A 929 -38.10 -34.36 -18.37
N ALA A 930 -38.57 -35.13 -19.35
CA ALA A 930 -37.76 -36.16 -20.01
C ALA A 930 -36.53 -35.56 -20.72
N ASP A 931 -36.69 -34.46 -21.45
CA ASP A 931 -35.58 -33.74 -22.10
C ASP A 931 -34.58 -33.25 -21.05
N THR A 932 -35.05 -32.55 -20.01
CA THR A 932 -34.21 -32.02 -18.93
C THR A 932 -33.40 -33.14 -18.25
N VAL A 933 -34.04 -34.26 -17.92
CA VAL A 933 -33.41 -35.42 -17.28
C VAL A 933 -32.36 -36.06 -18.19
N GLN A 934 -32.65 -36.20 -19.48
CA GLN A 934 -31.67 -36.73 -20.45
C GLN A 934 -30.44 -35.83 -20.55
N ARG A 935 -30.63 -34.51 -20.59
CA ARG A 935 -29.53 -33.53 -20.64
C ARG A 935 -28.68 -33.57 -19.37
N ILE A 936 -29.28 -33.74 -18.19
CA ILE A 936 -28.55 -33.96 -16.94
C ILE A 936 -27.75 -35.27 -16.98
N ARG A 937 -28.35 -36.38 -17.44
CA ARG A 937 -27.66 -37.68 -17.57
C ARG A 937 -26.44 -37.61 -18.49
N ARG A 938 -26.56 -36.86 -19.60
CA ARG A 938 -25.48 -36.55 -20.57
C ARG A 938 -24.46 -35.53 -20.07
N ARG A 939 -24.66 -34.96 -18.88
CA ARG A 939 -23.82 -33.94 -18.26
C ARG A 939 -23.70 -32.66 -19.10
N GLU A 940 -24.77 -32.28 -19.78
CA GLU A 940 -24.85 -31.02 -20.55
C GLU A 940 -25.00 -29.82 -19.59
N PHE A 941 -23.90 -29.44 -18.94
CA PHE A 941 -23.87 -28.42 -17.89
C PHE A 941 -23.33 -27.07 -18.36
N ASP A 942 -23.50 -26.73 -19.64
CA ASP A 942 -23.04 -25.45 -20.16
C ASP A 942 -23.70 -24.27 -19.45
N ALA A 943 -22.90 -23.24 -19.14
CA ALA A 943 -23.41 -22.05 -18.48
C ALA A 943 -24.26 -21.21 -19.43
N LEU A 944 -25.41 -20.74 -18.95
CA LEU A 944 -26.30 -19.82 -19.66
C LEU A 944 -26.29 -18.45 -18.95
N PRO A 945 -25.29 -17.59 -19.21
CA PRO A 945 -25.21 -16.30 -18.54
C PRO A 945 -26.36 -15.38 -18.96
N SER A 946 -26.94 -14.69 -17.99
CA SER A 946 -27.93 -13.63 -18.22
C SER A 946 -27.66 -12.49 -17.24
N PHE A 947 -27.85 -11.24 -17.67
CA PHE A 947 -27.54 -10.06 -16.86
C PHE A 947 -28.25 -10.11 -15.49
N MET A 948 -29.56 -10.33 -15.49
CA MET A 948 -30.35 -10.43 -14.26
C MET A 948 -30.08 -11.75 -13.50
N GLY A 949 -30.01 -12.89 -14.19
CA GLY A 949 -29.81 -14.19 -13.52
C GLY A 949 -28.44 -14.34 -12.86
N CYS A 950 -27.38 -13.81 -13.49
CA CYS A 950 -26.02 -13.85 -12.94
C CYS A 950 -25.82 -12.85 -11.80
N ALA A 951 -26.51 -11.70 -11.82
CA ALA A 951 -26.44 -10.71 -10.74
C ALA A 951 -26.93 -11.27 -9.40
N PHE A 952 -27.94 -12.14 -9.42
CA PHE A 952 -28.52 -12.78 -8.23
C PHE A 952 -28.09 -14.25 -8.06
N CYS A 953 -27.06 -14.71 -8.79
CA CYS A 953 -26.58 -16.08 -8.70
C CYS A 953 -25.61 -16.26 -7.52
N ALA A 954 -25.89 -17.21 -6.63
CA ALA A 954 -25.04 -17.55 -5.49
C ALA A 954 -23.63 -18.05 -5.89
N PHE A 955 -23.46 -18.53 -7.12
CA PHE A 955 -22.19 -19.04 -7.64
C PHE A 955 -21.48 -18.08 -8.59
N ALA A 956 -21.91 -16.81 -8.67
CA ALA A 956 -21.36 -15.86 -9.61
C ALA A 956 -19.82 -15.77 -9.50
N ASP A 957 -19.28 -15.79 -8.29
CA ASP A 957 -17.84 -15.59 -8.04
C ASP A 957 -16.97 -16.80 -8.40
N VAL A 958 -17.56 -17.99 -8.50
CA VAL A 958 -16.87 -19.22 -8.93
C VAL A 958 -17.20 -19.61 -10.37
N CYS A 959 -18.12 -18.89 -11.03
CA CYS A 959 -18.52 -19.17 -12.40
C CYS A 959 -17.57 -18.48 -13.41
N PRO A 960 -16.84 -19.24 -14.25
CA PRO A 960 -15.89 -18.67 -15.21
C PRO A 960 -16.57 -17.87 -16.34
N SER A 961 -17.89 -18.04 -16.53
CA SER A 961 -18.66 -17.43 -17.62
C SER A 961 -19.45 -16.19 -17.21
N LYS A 962 -19.30 -15.67 -15.97
CA LYS A 962 -20.02 -14.48 -15.46
C LYS A 962 -19.83 -13.22 -16.31
N TYR A 963 -18.64 -13.04 -16.87
CA TYR A 963 -18.25 -11.83 -17.62
C TYR A 963 -18.17 -12.04 -19.14
N ARG A 964 -18.72 -13.16 -19.65
CA ARG A 964 -18.72 -13.46 -21.09
C ARG A 964 -19.94 -12.89 -21.80
#